data_AF-A0A4R2LES9-F1
#
_entry.id   AF-A0A4R2LES9-F1
#
_cell.length_a   1.000
_cell.length_b   1.000
_cell.length_c   1.000
_cell.angle_alpha   90.00
_cell.angle_beta   90.00
_cell.angle_gamma   90.00
#
_symmetry.space_group_name_H-M   'P 1'
#
loop_
_entity.id
_entity.type
_entity.pdbx_description
1 polymer ?
#
loop_
_entity_poly.entity_id
_entity_poly.type
_entity_poly.pdbx_seq_one_letter_code
_entity_poly.pdbx_strand_id
1 'polypeptide(L)'
;MSAARARGLAAALALFAAPALAAGPQLALRLRLDPAGGWLDGDAELAPPPVDGVLLGAAAEPLATPAWRRAGEADGRVRWLPADAAARAGHLRYRLHLPAPPAAVDPRAPLAGPAAFAAPAGSLLTPAADWFPRTDAALADYQVTLELPPDQRGLVPGRLLDEHADAAGYRARFAAEGDAEALTLFAGPWQVGETLAAAGPGAPLRIRTYFGAALADLAPAYREAVAGYVARYAAAIGPHAHAGFSVVECPLPAGFALPGVTCIGPTVLRLPFIRATSLGHEVLHEWWGNGVRVDPRRGNWSEGLTTFMADYAYREEAGAAAALAARLQWLRDLAALPAAADVPLEAFRARHDTATQSVGYAKTAYVFFMLRERLGEAAFGAGLRRFYADWRGRAAGWDDLRAALEAASGSDLREALEPWLTRPGLPAPTLADARAEPVADGWRLALTLRQPAPPWPLRLPLGVDTDAGTQTVTVDVADTERQVVLTLPARPRRLTLDPELRVARRLGADELPPIVRDLQVAAAPALQLTDPALGAAAQALAAALFDQPLRLADAAAPPGALALVGTPATLAAPLAALGVARPAALPAPADAEAWTARRDDGSPLLVVAVRDAAALAALAGKLPHYGGASWLTLEHGRVGAHGTWPATLRSLTVDTAAR
;
A
#
# COMPACT_ATOMS: atom_id res chain seq x y z
N MET A 1 59.40 43.16 39.55
CA MET A 1 60.02 41.83 39.77
C MET A 1 58.92 40.86 40.20
N SER A 2 58.72 39.79 39.41
CA SER A 2 58.08 38.48 39.70
C SER A 2 56.67 38.46 40.35
N ALA A 3 55.57 38.19 39.62
CA ALA A 3 54.99 36.87 39.27
C ALA A 3 54.35 36.13 40.49
N ALA A 4 53.13 35.58 40.50
CA ALA A 4 52.15 35.25 39.47
C ALA A 4 50.77 34.91 40.09
N ARG A 5 49.75 34.88 39.22
CA ARG A 5 48.51 34.05 39.23
C ARG A 5 47.26 34.53 40.01
N ALA A 6 46.28 34.92 39.19
CA ALA A 6 44.89 35.19 39.50
C ALA A 6 44.14 33.95 40.02
N ARG A 7 43.28 34.15 41.03
CA ARG A 7 42.30 33.17 41.53
C ARG A 7 40.93 33.51 40.99
N GLY A 8 40.34 32.56 40.26
CA GLY A 8 38.96 32.61 39.77
C GLY A 8 37.95 32.25 40.87
N LEU A 9 36.79 32.89 40.78
CA LEU A 9 35.61 32.66 41.61
C LEU A 9 34.87 31.42 41.09
N ALA A 10 34.63 30.43 41.95
CA ALA A 10 33.81 29.26 41.66
C ALA A 10 32.33 29.60 41.87
N ALA A 11 31.51 29.45 40.82
CA ALA A 11 30.05 29.47 40.91
C ALA A 11 29.53 28.02 40.77
N ALA A 12 28.73 27.60 41.73
CA ALA A 12 28.14 26.26 41.79
C ALA A 12 27.04 26.10 40.73
N LEU A 13 27.21 25.12 39.84
CA LEU A 13 26.13 24.58 38.99
C LEU A 13 25.52 23.37 39.70
N ALA A 14 24.30 23.52 40.19
CA ALA A 14 23.46 22.39 40.56
C ALA A 14 22.94 21.74 39.26
N LEU A 15 23.47 20.56 38.90
CA LEU A 15 22.88 19.71 37.89
C LEU A 15 21.56 19.13 38.44
N PHE A 16 20.44 19.50 37.85
CA PHE A 16 19.23 18.69 37.91
C PHE A 16 19.49 17.43 37.07
N ALA A 17 19.81 16.31 37.73
CA ALA A 17 19.74 15.01 37.10
C ALA A 17 18.26 14.70 36.82
N ALA A 18 17.86 14.67 35.55
CA ALA A 18 16.60 14.06 35.17
C ALA A 18 16.60 12.61 35.66
N PRO A 19 15.49 12.10 36.23
CA PRO A 19 15.45 10.71 36.67
C PRO A 19 15.61 9.82 35.43
N ALA A 20 16.60 8.94 35.46
CA ALA A 20 16.72 7.89 34.45
C ALA A 20 15.42 7.07 34.49
N LEU A 21 14.65 7.08 33.40
CA LEU A 21 13.56 6.13 33.20
C LEU A 21 14.16 4.74 33.36
N ALA A 22 13.68 3.96 34.33
CA ALA A 22 14.11 2.59 34.50
C ALA A 22 13.80 1.82 33.20
N ALA A 23 14.81 1.14 32.65
CA ALA A 23 14.61 0.27 31.48
C ALA A 23 13.55 -0.79 31.82
N GLY A 24 12.67 -1.10 30.86
CA GLY A 24 11.65 -2.14 31.01
C GLY A 24 12.27 -3.53 31.24
N PRO A 25 11.46 -4.55 31.55
CA PRO A 25 11.97 -5.90 31.76
C PRO A 25 12.54 -6.49 30.46
N GLN A 26 13.55 -7.35 30.61
CA GLN A 26 14.08 -8.19 29.53
C GLN A 26 13.31 -9.51 29.51
N LEU A 27 12.91 -9.99 28.33
CA LEU A 27 12.20 -11.27 28.16
C LEU A 27 13.12 -12.32 27.52
N ALA A 28 13.44 -13.39 28.24
CA ALA A 28 14.05 -14.59 27.67
C ALA A 28 12.99 -15.69 27.55
N LEU A 29 12.75 -16.16 26.32
CA LEU A 29 11.70 -17.13 26.01
C LEU A 29 12.29 -18.35 25.33
N ARG A 30 12.13 -19.53 25.93
CA ARG A 30 12.46 -20.81 25.31
C ARG A 30 11.18 -21.52 24.90
N LEU A 31 11.08 -21.84 23.63
CA LEU A 31 9.90 -22.38 22.97
C LEU A 31 10.21 -23.73 22.38
N ARG A 32 9.38 -24.73 22.66
CA ARG A 32 9.38 -26.02 21.98
C ARG A 32 8.02 -26.22 21.33
N LEU A 33 7.98 -26.11 20.00
CA LEU A 33 6.77 -26.27 19.21
C LEU A 33 6.76 -27.67 18.59
N ASP A 34 5.64 -28.39 18.74
CA ASP A 34 5.37 -29.66 18.07
C ASP A 34 4.19 -29.48 17.11
N PRO A 35 4.46 -29.24 15.81
CA PRO A 35 3.39 -29.01 14.84
C PRO A 35 2.50 -30.23 14.58
N ALA A 36 3.03 -31.45 14.74
CA ALA A 36 2.24 -32.67 14.54
C ALA A 36 1.33 -32.96 15.73
N GLY A 37 1.83 -32.69 16.95
CA GLY A 37 1.06 -32.79 18.18
C GLY A 37 0.09 -31.63 18.42
N GLY A 38 0.27 -30.50 17.73
CA GLY A 38 -0.57 -29.31 17.89
C GLY A 38 -0.38 -28.63 19.25
N TRP A 39 0.86 -28.49 19.73
CA TRP A 39 1.13 -27.85 21.01
C TRP A 39 2.44 -27.08 21.04
N LEU A 40 2.54 -26.11 21.96
CA LEU A 40 3.72 -25.30 22.24
C LEU A 40 4.02 -25.32 23.74
N ASP A 41 5.23 -25.70 24.12
CA ASP A 41 5.76 -25.50 25.47
C ASP A 41 6.57 -24.19 25.51
N GLY A 42 6.26 -23.33 26.47
CA GLY A 42 6.99 -22.10 26.74
C GLY A 42 7.64 -22.10 28.12
N ASP A 43 8.89 -21.65 28.19
CA ASP A 43 9.61 -21.32 29.42
C ASP A 43 10.07 -19.86 29.31
N ALA A 44 9.41 -18.97 30.05
CA ALA A 44 9.64 -17.53 30.01
C ALA A 44 10.29 -17.02 31.29
N GLU A 45 11.32 -16.19 31.15
CA GLU A 45 11.98 -15.49 32.24
C GLU A 45 11.92 -13.99 31.96
N LEU A 46 11.42 -13.21 32.94
CA LEU A 46 11.44 -11.75 32.89
C LEU A 46 12.37 -11.20 33.96
N ALA A 47 13.29 -10.33 33.56
CA ALA A 47 14.31 -9.75 34.44
C ALA A 47 14.39 -8.21 34.32
N PRO A 48 14.16 -7.46 35.41
CA PRO A 48 13.50 -7.91 36.65
C PRO A 48 12.04 -8.31 36.38
N PRO A 49 11.40 -9.10 37.25
CA PRO A 49 9.98 -9.41 37.09
C PRO A 49 9.11 -8.15 37.28
N PRO A 50 8.13 -7.89 36.39
CA PRO A 50 7.22 -6.75 36.51
C PRO A 50 6.34 -6.85 37.77
N VAL A 51 6.23 -5.74 38.50
CA VAL A 51 5.43 -5.66 39.74
C VAL A 51 3.94 -5.92 39.47
N ASP A 52 3.42 -5.38 38.37
CA ASP A 52 2.03 -5.57 37.94
C ASP A 52 1.79 -6.94 37.26
N GLY A 53 2.86 -7.75 37.16
CA GLY A 53 2.83 -9.09 36.58
C GLY A 53 2.79 -9.12 35.06
N VAL A 54 2.40 -10.27 34.54
CA VAL A 54 2.27 -10.56 33.11
C VAL A 54 0.88 -11.06 32.77
N LEU A 55 0.46 -10.85 31.52
CA LEU A 55 -0.74 -11.40 30.92
C LEU A 55 -0.37 -12.55 29.98
N LEU A 56 -1.09 -13.66 30.08
CA LEU A 56 -0.97 -14.80 29.19
C LEU A 56 -2.37 -15.29 28.83
N GLY A 57 -2.58 -15.81 27.63
CA GLY A 57 -3.88 -16.36 27.22
C GLY A 57 -4.38 -17.45 28.17
N ALA A 58 -5.67 -17.48 28.47
CA ALA A 58 -6.27 -18.44 29.40
C ALA A 58 -6.18 -19.91 28.93
N ALA A 59 -5.92 -20.13 27.65
CA ALA A 59 -5.62 -21.44 27.09
C ALA A 59 -4.24 -22.00 27.50
N ALA A 60 -3.37 -21.19 28.13
CA ALA A 60 -2.07 -21.63 28.60
C ALA A 60 -2.18 -22.41 29.91
N GLU A 61 -1.85 -23.70 29.85
CA GLU A 61 -1.82 -24.60 31.01
C GLU A 61 -0.46 -24.49 31.72
N PRO A 62 -0.42 -24.18 33.02
CA PRO A 62 0.84 -24.08 33.74
C PRO A 62 1.49 -25.46 33.92
N LEU A 63 2.77 -25.57 33.57
CA LEU A 63 3.56 -26.80 33.78
C LEU A 63 4.35 -26.76 35.09
N ALA A 64 4.99 -25.62 35.38
CA ALA A 64 5.71 -25.37 36.63
C ALA A 64 5.96 -23.87 36.81
N THR A 65 5.37 -23.28 37.84
CA THR A 65 5.37 -21.81 38.04
C THR A 65 5.64 -21.39 39.49
N PRO A 66 6.65 -21.94 40.20
CA PRO A 66 6.85 -21.64 41.62
C PRO A 66 7.15 -20.16 41.91
N ALA A 67 7.70 -19.44 40.92
CA ALA A 67 7.97 -18.01 41.00
C ALA A 67 6.77 -17.13 40.60
N TRP A 68 5.66 -17.71 40.14
CA TRP A 68 4.51 -16.98 39.59
C TRP A 68 3.19 -17.53 40.14
N ARG A 69 2.36 -16.65 40.69
CA ARG A 69 1.01 -17.00 41.15
C ARG A 69 -0.05 -16.43 40.21
N ARG A 70 -1.09 -17.22 39.94
CA ARG A 70 -2.27 -16.76 39.22
C ARG A 70 -3.05 -15.77 40.10
N ALA A 71 -3.34 -14.58 39.57
CA ALA A 71 -3.99 -13.51 40.30
C ALA A 71 -5.45 -13.26 39.87
N GLY A 72 -5.79 -13.53 38.61
CA GLY A 72 -7.14 -13.37 38.09
C GLY A 72 -7.21 -13.67 36.59
N GLU A 73 -8.42 -13.70 36.06
CA GLU A 73 -8.70 -13.89 34.63
C GLU A 73 -9.76 -12.89 34.18
N ALA A 74 -9.52 -12.23 33.05
CA ALA A 74 -10.45 -11.32 32.41
C ALA A 74 -10.20 -11.33 30.89
N ASP A 75 -11.27 -11.23 30.10
CA ASP A 75 -11.22 -11.16 28.63
C ASP A 75 -10.37 -12.26 27.96
N GLY A 76 -10.42 -13.48 28.49
CA GLY A 76 -9.66 -14.63 27.98
C GLY A 76 -8.16 -14.59 28.28
N ARG A 77 -7.71 -13.70 29.17
CA ARG A 77 -6.31 -13.60 29.63
C ARG A 77 -6.22 -13.83 31.12
N VAL A 78 -5.17 -14.52 31.54
CA VAL A 78 -4.82 -14.76 32.94
C VAL A 78 -3.68 -13.82 33.35
N ARG A 79 -3.89 -13.10 34.45
CA ARG A 79 -2.86 -12.30 35.11
C ARG A 79 -2.02 -13.18 36.03
N TRP A 80 -0.71 -13.15 35.85
CA TRP A 80 0.28 -13.83 36.67
C TRP A 80 1.14 -12.80 37.41
N LEU A 81 1.19 -12.88 38.73
CA LEU A 81 2.01 -12.01 39.58
C LEU A 81 3.24 -12.77 40.07
N PRO A 82 4.38 -12.09 40.29
CA PRO A 82 5.52 -12.68 40.99
C PRO A 82 5.08 -13.22 42.36
N ALA A 83 5.51 -14.44 42.69
CA ALA A 83 5.20 -15.08 43.97
C ALA A 83 5.88 -14.34 45.14
N ASP A 84 7.09 -13.83 44.92
CA ASP A 84 7.86 -12.99 45.84
C ASP A 84 8.24 -11.68 45.14
N ALA A 85 7.90 -10.54 45.73
CA ALA A 85 8.19 -9.20 45.21
C ALA A 85 9.69 -8.85 45.28
N ALA A 86 10.48 -9.57 46.08
CA ALA A 86 11.93 -9.40 46.18
C ALA A 86 12.72 -10.32 45.21
N ALA A 87 12.04 -11.22 44.50
CA ALA A 87 12.68 -12.13 43.56
C ALA A 87 13.32 -11.34 42.39
N ARG A 88 14.58 -11.64 42.09
CA ARG A 88 15.31 -10.97 41.00
C ARG A 88 15.05 -11.58 39.61
N ALA A 89 14.60 -12.83 39.56
CA ALA A 89 14.27 -13.57 38.33
C ALA A 89 13.47 -14.85 38.67
N GLY A 90 12.69 -15.36 37.72
CA GLY A 90 11.94 -16.60 37.88
C GLY A 90 11.21 -17.05 36.61
N HIS A 91 11.14 -18.37 36.41
CA HIS A 91 10.57 -18.98 35.20
C HIS A 91 9.06 -19.21 35.29
N LEU A 92 8.33 -18.80 34.26
CA LEU A 92 6.93 -19.12 34.00
C LEU A 92 6.88 -20.18 32.90
N ARG A 93 6.63 -21.44 33.29
CA ARG A 93 6.51 -22.57 32.33
C ARG A 93 5.06 -22.94 32.07
N TYR A 94 4.71 -23.05 30.80
CA TYR A 94 3.34 -23.30 30.35
C TYR A 94 3.30 -24.13 29.07
N ARG A 95 2.13 -24.72 28.79
CA ARG A 95 1.80 -25.43 27.55
C ARG A 95 0.56 -24.81 26.93
N LEU A 96 0.58 -24.67 25.60
CA LEU A 96 -0.56 -24.26 24.80
C LEU A 96 -0.96 -25.39 23.85
N HIS A 97 -2.25 -25.70 23.81
CA HIS A 97 -2.83 -26.50 22.74
C HIS A 97 -3.19 -25.58 21.57
N LEU A 98 -2.65 -25.87 20.40
CA LEU A 98 -2.81 -25.08 19.19
C LEU A 98 -3.78 -25.79 18.24
N PRO A 99 -4.82 -25.11 17.73
CA PRO A 99 -5.73 -25.70 16.78
C PRO A 99 -5.04 -25.97 15.44
N ALA A 100 -5.74 -26.72 14.59
CA ALA A 100 -5.38 -26.84 13.18
C ALA A 100 -5.59 -25.51 12.43
N PRO A 101 -4.89 -25.28 11.30
CA PRO A 101 -5.09 -24.10 10.47
C PRO A 101 -6.56 -23.94 10.04
N PRO A 102 -7.06 -22.69 9.95
CA PRO A 102 -8.42 -22.43 9.48
C PRO A 102 -8.59 -22.87 8.02
N ALA A 103 -9.74 -23.48 7.70
CA ALA A 103 -10.05 -23.97 6.35
C ALA A 103 -10.26 -22.84 5.32
N ALA A 104 -10.62 -21.64 5.78
CA ALA A 104 -10.75 -20.44 4.97
C ALA A 104 -10.26 -19.22 5.77
N VAL A 105 -9.46 -18.38 5.12
CA VAL A 105 -9.05 -17.08 5.64
C VAL A 105 -9.58 -16.04 4.67
N ASP A 106 -10.26 -15.01 5.17
CA ASP A 106 -10.56 -13.84 4.34
C ASP A 106 -9.24 -13.12 4.06
N PRO A 107 -8.74 -13.09 2.80
CA PRO A 107 -7.50 -12.41 2.47
C PRO A 107 -7.57 -10.88 2.61
N ARG A 108 -8.77 -10.31 2.82
CA ARG A 108 -9.02 -8.86 2.94
C ARG A 108 -9.21 -8.40 4.38
N ALA A 109 -9.47 -9.32 5.31
CA ALA A 109 -9.55 -8.98 6.72
C ALA A 109 -8.13 -8.85 7.27
N PRO A 110 -7.81 -7.76 8.01
CA PRO A 110 -6.74 -7.83 8.99
C PRO A 110 -6.96 -9.09 9.84
N LEU A 111 -5.92 -9.78 10.29
CA LEU A 111 -6.07 -10.84 11.29
C LEU A 111 -6.62 -10.23 12.59
N ALA A 112 -7.94 -10.03 12.62
CA ALA A 112 -8.71 -9.53 13.75
C ALA A 112 -9.23 -10.70 14.61
N GLY A 113 -8.79 -11.92 14.31
CA GLY A 113 -8.92 -13.10 15.17
C GLY A 113 -7.54 -13.61 15.62
N PRO A 114 -7.46 -14.39 16.71
CA PRO A 114 -6.20 -14.98 17.15
C PRO A 114 -5.70 -15.98 16.09
N ALA A 115 -4.72 -15.58 15.29
CA ALA A 115 -3.99 -16.51 14.44
C ALA A 115 -2.92 -17.19 15.28
N ALA A 116 -3.33 -18.26 15.96
CA ALA A 116 -2.43 -19.24 16.54
C ALA A 116 -2.89 -20.64 16.11
N PHE A 117 -2.09 -21.30 15.30
CA PHE A 117 -2.29 -22.70 14.91
C PHE A 117 -0.95 -23.37 14.70
N ALA A 118 -0.95 -24.70 14.77
CA ALA A 118 0.22 -25.48 14.42
C ALA A 118 -0.17 -26.70 13.57
N ALA A 119 0.60 -26.93 12.52
CA ALA A 119 0.48 -28.09 11.66
C ALA A 119 1.83 -28.40 10.99
N PRO A 120 2.11 -29.65 10.60
CA PRO A 120 3.35 -30.01 9.90
C PRO A 120 3.55 -29.26 8.58
N ALA A 121 2.47 -28.86 7.93
CA ALA A 121 2.51 -28.08 6.68
C ALA A 121 2.85 -26.60 6.90
N GLY A 122 2.70 -26.09 8.14
CA GLY A 122 2.94 -24.70 8.49
C GLY A 122 2.26 -24.34 9.81
N SER A 123 2.91 -23.48 10.59
CA SER A 123 2.44 -22.97 11.87
C SER A 123 2.62 -21.46 11.93
N LEU A 124 1.65 -20.77 12.53
CA LEU A 124 1.65 -19.32 12.70
C LEU A 124 1.10 -18.99 14.07
N LEU A 125 1.84 -18.22 14.86
CA LEU A 125 1.37 -17.66 16.13
C LEU A 125 1.63 -16.14 16.13
N THR A 126 0.55 -15.38 16.14
CA THR A 126 0.56 -13.91 16.18
C THR A 126 0.38 -13.39 17.60
N PRO A 127 0.89 -12.18 17.94
CA PRO A 127 0.70 -11.56 19.25
C PRO A 127 -0.75 -11.48 19.72
N ALA A 128 -1.72 -11.40 18.79
CA ALA A 128 -3.15 -11.36 19.09
C ALA A 128 -3.68 -12.63 19.78
N ALA A 129 -2.93 -13.73 19.75
CA ALA A 129 -3.31 -14.97 20.43
C ALA A 129 -2.80 -15.07 21.88
N ASP A 130 -2.12 -14.03 22.40
CA ASP A 130 -1.60 -13.97 23.77
C ASP A 130 -0.82 -15.25 24.17
N TRP A 131 -0.04 -15.81 23.23
CA TRP A 131 0.66 -17.09 23.35
C TRP A 131 1.97 -17.03 24.14
N PHE A 132 2.40 -15.82 24.52
CA PHE A 132 3.56 -15.57 25.37
C PHE A 132 3.25 -14.53 26.45
N PRO A 133 4.00 -14.49 27.57
CA PRO A 133 3.73 -13.55 28.65
C PRO A 133 4.00 -12.10 28.21
N ARG A 134 2.96 -11.25 28.31
CA ARG A 134 3.00 -9.83 27.97
C ARG A 134 2.99 -8.96 29.22
N THR A 135 3.63 -7.81 29.14
CA THR A 135 3.68 -6.80 30.21
C THR A 135 2.84 -5.58 29.85
N ASP A 136 2.34 -4.86 30.85
CA ASP A 136 1.66 -3.57 30.63
C ASP A 136 2.67 -2.46 30.27
N ALA A 137 3.94 -2.61 30.69
CA ALA A 137 5.06 -1.77 30.27
C ALA A 137 5.74 -2.35 29.01
N ALA A 138 6.35 -1.50 28.19
CA ALA A 138 7.17 -1.94 27.06
C ALA A 138 8.41 -2.72 27.55
N LEU A 139 8.76 -3.80 26.85
CA LEU A 139 9.99 -4.55 27.09
C LEU A 139 11.22 -3.74 26.68
N ALA A 140 12.34 -3.94 27.39
CA ALA A 140 13.62 -3.38 26.99
C ALA A 140 14.20 -4.15 25.79
N ASP A 141 14.24 -5.47 25.89
CA ASP A 141 14.66 -6.40 24.84
C ASP A 141 13.99 -7.76 25.02
N TYR A 142 14.06 -8.59 23.96
CA TYR A 142 13.70 -9.99 24.06
C TYR A 142 14.72 -10.90 23.38
N GLN A 143 14.84 -12.11 23.92
CA GLN A 143 15.56 -13.23 23.31
C GLN A 143 14.63 -14.44 23.21
N VAL A 144 14.56 -15.04 22.04
CA VAL A 144 13.74 -16.23 21.78
C VAL A 144 14.64 -17.38 21.34
N THR A 145 14.55 -18.49 22.05
CA THR A 145 15.14 -19.77 21.66
C THR A 145 14.04 -20.69 21.19
N LEU A 146 14.03 -21.03 19.91
CA LEU A 146 13.03 -21.89 19.29
C LEU A 146 13.59 -23.30 19.06
N GLU A 147 12.83 -24.31 19.47
CA GLU A 147 13.11 -25.73 19.28
C GLU A 147 11.98 -26.38 18.50
N LEU A 148 12.32 -27.10 17.44
CA LEU A 148 11.40 -27.71 16.50
C LEU A 148 11.88 -29.12 16.08
N PRO A 149 10.97 -29.97 15.57
CA PRO A 149 11.33 -31.21 14.87
C PRO A 149 12.31 -30.99 13.70
N PRO A 150 13.09 -32.01 13.30
CA PRO A 150 14.17 -31.85 12.31
C PRO A 150 13.71 -31.46 10.90
N ASP A 151 12.47 -31.77 10.54
CA ASP A 151 11.83 -31.43 9.26
C ASP A 151 11.30 -29.99 9.23
N GLN A 152 11.29 -29.28 10.35
CA GLN A 152 10.73 -27.94 10.48
C GLN A 152 11.84 -26.88 10.57
N ARG A 153 11.54 -25.68 10.10
CA ARG A 153 12.34 -24.46 10.29
C ARG A 153 11.46 -23.40 10.88
N GLY A 154 12.04 -22.54 11.72
CA GLY A 154 11.29 -21.54 12.46
C GLY A 154 11.90 -20.16 12.38
N LEU A 155 11.06 -19.14 12.53
CA LEU A 155 11.46 -17.75 12.48
C LEU A 155 10.59 -16.94 13.43
N VAL A 156 11.23 -16.00 14.13
CA VAL A 156 10.57 -14.85 14.75
C VAL A 156 11.28 -13.57 14.30
N PRO A 157 10.62 -12.40 14.30
CA PRO A 157 11.28 -11.12 14.10
C PRO A 157 12.47 -10.93 15.05
N GLY A 158 13.56 -10.37 14.52
CA GLY A 158 14.79 -10.10 15.28
C GLY A 158 16.07 -10.58 14.59
N ARG A 159 17.20 -10.26 15.19
CA ARG A 159 18.53 -10.69 14.76
C ARG A 159 18.74 -12.16 15.13
N LEU A 160 19.01 -13.00 14.13
CA LEU A 160 19.45 -14.39 14.35
C LEU A 160 20.84 -14.41 15.00
N LEU A 161 20.93 -14.94 16.21
CA LEU A 161 22.16 -15.09 16.98
C LEU A 161 22.88 -16.41 16.69
N ASP A 162 22.12 -17.49 16.60
CA ASP A 162 22.62 -18.86 16.44
C ASP A 162 21.51 -19.73 15.79
N GLU A 163 21.91 -20.71 14.99
CA GLU A 163 21.03 -21.67 14.35
C GLU A 163 21.75 -23.00 14.16
N HIS A 164 21.08 -24.08 14.56
CA HIS A 164 21.55 -25.45 14.40
C HIS A 164 20.40 -26.32 13.91
N ALA A 165 20.67 -27.11 12.87
CA ALA A 165 19.69 -28.02 12.28
C ALA A 165 20.37 -29.35 11.94
N ASP A 166 19.93 -30.43 12.57
CA ASP A 166 20.45 -31.77 12.35
C ASP A 166 19.34 -32.82 12.43
N ALA A 167 19.72 -34.11 12.48
CA ALA A 167 18.77 -35.21 12.59
C ALA A 167 18.04 -35.27 13.95
N ALA A 168 18.57 -34.63 14.99
CA ALA A 168 17.97 -34.59 16.33
C ALA A 168 16.92 -33.47 16.44
N GLY A 169 17.02 -32.41 15.64
CA GLY A 169 16.03 -31.35 15.58
C GLY A 169 16.55 -30.04 14.99
N TYR A 170 15.73 -29.01 15.12
CA TYR A 170 16.08 -27.64 14.78
C TYR A 170 16.08 -26.78 16.04
N ARG A 171 17.12 -25.96 16.20
CA ARG A 171 17.24 -24.94 17.24
C ARG A 171 17.68 -23.62 16.61
N ALA A 172 17.01 -22.53 16.94
CA ALA A 172 17.47 -21.19 16.58
C ALA A 172 17.27 -20.19 17.72
N ARG A 173 18.17 -19.21 17.81
CA ARG A 173 18.09 -18.14 18.80
C ARG A 173 18.02 -16.79 18.12
N PHE A 174 17.07 -15.97 18.53
CA PHE A 174 16.80 -14.64 18.00
C PHE A 174 16.84 -13.61 19.12
N ALA A 175 17.23 -12.38 18.80
CA ALA A 175 17.14 -11.26 19.73
C ALA A 175 16.67 -9.99 19.03
N ALA A 176 15.87 -9.18 19.71
CA ALA A 176 15.54 -7.84 19.26
C ALA A 176 15.48 -6.86 20.44
N GLU A 177 15.66 -5.59 20.12
CA GLU A 177 15.49 -4.48 21.06
C GLU A 177 14.06 -3.96 20.95
N GLY A 178 13.44 -3.63 22.09
CA GLY A 178 12.11 -3.04 22.15
C GLY A 178 10.96 -4.05 22.27
N ASP A 179 9.78 -3.58 21.87
CA ASP A 179 8.49 -4.17 22.23
C ASP A 179 8.22 -5.53 21.56
N ALA A 180 7.87 -6.55 22.35
CA ALA A 180 7.45 -7.86 21.84
C ALA A 180 6.05 -7.85 21.22
N GLU A 181 5.37 -6.70 21.13
CA GLU A 181 4.15 -6.54 20.34
C GLU A 181 4.29 -6.97 18.86
N ALA A 182 5.52 -7.08 18.34
CA ALA A 182 5.79 -7.62 17.01
C ALA A 182 6.13 -9.12 16.99
N LEU A 183 6.15 -9.82 18.13
CA LEU A 183 6.63 -11.20 18.23
C LEU A 183 5.65 -12.19 17.58
N THR A 184 5.86 -12.44 16.29
CA THR A 184 5.14 -13.43 15.49
C THR A 184 6.03 -14.63 15.23
N LEU A 185 5.54 -15.84 15.50
CA LEU A 185 6.25 -17.09 15.25
C LEU A 185 5.74 -17.74 13.96
N PHE A 186 6.67 -18.03 13.07
CA PHE A 186 6.47 -18.80 11.86
C PHE A 186 7.22 -20.12 11.96
N ALA A 187 6.60 -21.23 11.58
CA ALA A 187 7.32 -22.49 11.36
C ALA A 187 6.74 -23.26 10.18
N GLY A 188 7.58 -24.03 9.50
CA GLY A 188 7.15 -24.87 8.39
C GLY A 188 8.27 -25.73 7.80
N PRO A 189 7.95 -26.61 6.85
CA PRO A 189 8.89 -27.53 6.22
C PRO A 189 9.70 -26.82 5.11
N TRP A 190 10.42 -25.77 5.49
CA TRP A 190 11.07 -24.86 4.56
C TRP A 190 12.53 -25.23 4.27
N GLN A 191 12.93 -24.99 3.02
CA GLN A 191 14.31 -24.88 2.61
C GLN A 191 14.75 -23.42 2.79
N VAL A 192 15.77 -23.21 3.62
CA VAL A 192 16.24 -21.86 3.93
C VAL A 192 17.42 -21.51 3.05
N GLY A 193 17.26 -20.45 2.24
CA GLY A 193 18.33 -19.87 1.46
C GLY A 193 18.81 -18.56 2.08
N GLU A 194 20.11 -18.27 2.01
CA GLU A 194 20.72 -17.06 2.57
C GLU A 194 21.60 -16.35 1.54
N THR A 195 21.64 -15.03 1.62
CA THR A 195 22.59 -14.18 0.89
C THR A 195 22.94 -12.98 1.76
N LEU A 196 24.21 -12.59 1.76
CA LEU A 196 24.67 -11.37 2.42
C LEU A 196 24.72 -10.24 1.39
N ALA A 197 24.08 -9.11 1.70
CA ALA A 197 24.05 -7.93 0.84
C ALA A 197 24.68 -6.72 1.55
N ALA A 198 25.24 -5.79 0.77
CA ALA A 198 25.65 -4.50 1.31
C ALA A 198 24.40 -3.67 1.64
N ALA A 199 24.34 -3.06 2.83
CA ALA A 199 23.22 -2.21 3.26
C ALA A 199 23.67 -0.85 3.82
N GLY A 200 24.78 -0.32 3.29
CA GLY A 200 25.40 0.93 3.72
C GLY A 200 26.63 0.72 4.61
N PRO A 201 27.06 1.75 5.38
CA PRO A 201 28.19 1.64 6.29
C PRO A 201 27.82 0.75 7.49
N GLY A 202 28.38 -0.46 7.57
CA GLY A 202 28.11 -1.41 8.65
C GLY A 202 28.34 -2.87 8.25
N ALA A 203 27.81 -3.78 9.07
CA ALA A 203 27.79 -5.20 8.76
C ALA A 203 26.88 -5.48 7.55
N PRO A 204 27.17 -6.52 6.74
CA PRO A 204 26.29 -6.89 5.64
C PRO A 204 24.90 -7.30 6.16
N LEU A 205 23.86 -6.95 5.42
CA LEU A 205 22.49 -7.36 5.69
C LEU A 205 22.34 -8.84 5.32
N ARG A 206 21.86 -9.64 6.28
CA ARG A 206 21.51 -11.03 6.04
C ARG A 206 20.11 -11.12 5.43
N ILE A 207 20.02 -11.61 4.19
CA ILE A 207 18.74 -11.81 3.50
C ILE A 207 18.43 -13.30 3.43
N ARG A 208 17.27 -13.71 3.95
CA ARG A 208 16.83 -15.11 3.96
C ARG A 208 15.51 -15.32 3.23
N THR A 209 15.32 -16.52 2.69
CA THR A 209 14.03 -17.00 2.18
C THR A 209 13.69 -18.31 2.87
N TYR A 210 12.45 -18.44 3.35
CA TYR A 210 11.92 -19.65 3.97
C TYR A 210 10.80 -20.20 3.09
N PHE A 211 11.18 -20.98 2.07
CA PHE A 211 10.26 -21.48 1.05
C PHE A 211 10.18 -23.00 1.10
N GLY A 212 8.99 -23.55 0.91
CA GLY A 212 8.77 -24.97 0.74
C GLY A 212 9.37 -25.46 -0.58
N ALA A 213 9.49 -26.79 -0.72
CA ALA A 213 10.12 -27.40 -1.89
C ALA A 213 9.50 -26.93 -3.23
N ALA A 214 8.20 -26.61 -3.25
CA ALA A 214 7.49 -26.18 -4.45
C ALA A 214 7.80 -24.74 -4.91
N LEU A 215 8.48 -23.93 -4.09
CA LEU A 215 8.89 -22.55 -4.38
C LEU A 215 10.41 -22.36 -4.32
N ALA A 216 11.17 -23.44 -4.11
CA ALA A 216 12.62 -23.39 -3.90
C ALA A 216 13.37 -22.74 -5.07
N ASP A 217 12.86 -22.91 -6.30
CA ASP A 217 13.38 -22.31 -7.53
C ASP A 217 13.28 -20.78 -7.56
N LEU A 218 12.28 -20.21 -6.87
CA LEU A 218 12.09 -18.75 -6.79
C LEU A 218 13.04 -18.10 -5.77
N ALA A 219 13.55 -18.87 -4.81
CA ALA A 219 14.25 -18.35 -3.64
C ALA A 219 15.45 -17.43 -3.98
N PRO A 220 16.38 -17.78 -4.90
CA PRO A 220 17.49 -16.88 -5.24
C PRO A 220 17.02 -15.55 -5.80
N ALA A 221 16.02 -15.58 -6.67
CA ALA A 221 15.51 -14.42 -7.38
C ALA A 221 14.74 -13.45 -6.45
N TYR A 222 14.15 -13.96 -5.36
CA TYR A 222 13.59 -13.14 -4.28
C TYR A 222 14.68 -12.48 -3.43
N ARG A 223 15.75 -13.21 -3.05
CA ARG A 223 16.85 -12.63 -2.27
C ARG A 223 17.57 -11.51 -3.02
N GLU A 224 17.80 -11.70 -4.32
CA GLU A 224 18.37 -10.66 -5.19
C GLU A 224 17.48 -9.42 -5.27
N ALA A 225 16.18 -9.60 -5.45
CA ALA A 225 15.22 -8.48 -5.50
C ALA A 225 15.19 -7.70 -4.17
N VAL A 226 15.15 -8.39 -3.03
CA VAL A 226 15.23 -7.75 -1.70
C VAL A 226 16.53 -6.95 -1.58
N ALA A 227 17.68 -7.51 -1.98
CA ALA A 227 18.95 -6.79 -1.92
C ALA A 227 18.91 -5.48 -2.73
N GLY A 228 18.33 -5.53 -3.93
CA GLY A 228 18.13 -4.34 -4.77
C GLY A 228 17.23 -3.29 -4.12
N TYR A 229 16.09 -3.69 -3.56
CA TYR A 229 15.18 -2.76 -2.88
C TYR A 229 15.77 -2.15 -1.62
N VAL A 230 16.44 -2.95 -0.79
CA VAL A 230 17.14 -2.44 0.40
C VAL A 230 18.18 -1.40 -0.02
N ALA A 231 19.02 -1.69 -1.02
CA ALA A 231 20.04 -0.75 -1.47
C ALA A 231 19.42 0.56 -1.98
N ARG A 232 18.33 0.47 -2.76
CA ARG A 232 17.57 1.62 -3.26
C ARG A 232 17.05 2.50 -2.11
N TYR A 233 16.34 1.92 -1.16
CA TYR A 233 15.73 2.69 -0.08
C TYR A 233 16.76 3.19 0.94
N ALA A 234 17.82 2.42 1.16
CA ALA A 234 18.94 2.88 1.98
C ALA A 234 19.61 4.14 1.41
N ALA A 235 19.75 4.21 0.08
CA ALA A 235 20.27 5.40 -0.59
C ALA A 235 19.31 6.59 -0.53
N ALA A 236 17.99 6.35 -0.64
CA ALA A 236 16.99 7.42 -0.64
C ALA A 236 16.71 8.01 0.75
N ILE A 237 16.65 7.15 1.78
CA ILE A 237 16.12 7.49 3.11
C ILE A 237 17.21 7.44 4.20
N GLY A 238 18.04 6.41 4.19
CA GLY A 238 19.04 6.17 5.23
C GLY A 238 19.21 4.68 5.55
N PRO A 239 20.21 4.31 6.37
CA PRO A 239 20.60 2.92 6.57
C PRO A 239 19.45 2.06 7.09
N HIS A 240 19.37 0.82 6.61
CA HIS A 240 18.36 -0.16 7.02
C HIS A 240 18.34 -0.35 8.54
N ALA A 241 17.14 -0.58 9.10
CA ALA A 241 16.98 -0.60 10.55
C ALA A 241 17.49 -1.88 11.23
N HIS A 242 17.37 -3.00 10.54
CA HIS A 242 17.56 -4.34 11.10
C HIS A 242 18.80 -5.04 10.53
N ALA A 243 19.29 -6.05 11.26
CA ALA A 243 20.46 -6.84 10.87
C ALA A 243 20.19 -7.83 9.71
N GLY A 244 18.93 -8.05 9.37
CA GLY A 244 18.52 -8.92 8.27
C GLY A 244 17.09 -8.66 7.81
N PHE A 245 16.73 -9.28 6.68
CA PHE A 245 15.38 -9.29 6.15
C PHE A 245 15.03 -10.68 5.62
N SER A 246 13.83 -11.19 5.94
CA SER A 246 13.39 -12.53 5.54
C SER A 246 12.11 -12.49 4.72
N VAL A 247 12.05 -13.26 3.63
CA VAL A 247 10.81 -13.54 2.90
C VAL A 247 10.34 -14.94 3.27
N VAL A 248 9.12 -15.06 3.78
CA VAL A 248 8.56 -16.32 4.29
C VAL A 248 7.37 -16.74 3.44
N GLU A 249 7.34 -18.01 3.04
CA GLU A 249 6.13 -18.61 2.49
C GLU A 249 5.07 -18.69 3.58
N CYS A 250 4.00 -17.91 3.41
CA CYS A 250 3.02 -17.76 4.46
C CYS A 250 2.14 -19.02 4.61
N PRO A 251 1.99 -19.58 5.83
CA PRO A 251 1.10 -20.70 6.08
C PRO A 251 -0.39 -20.42 5.81
N LEU A 252 -0.75 -19.14 5.63
CA LEU A 252 -2.08 -18.67 5.25
C LEU A 252 -2.02 -17.98 3.88
N PRO A 253 -3.13 -17.88 3.14
CA PRO A 253 -3.21 -17.10 1.90
C PRO A 253 -3.27 -15.59 2.18
N ALA A 254 -2.31 -15.07 2.93
CA ALA A 254 -2.23 -13.70 3.41
C ALA A 254 -0.83 -13.10 3.18
N GLY A 255 -0.73 -11.78 3.31
CA GLY A 255 0.52 -11.01 3.26
C GLY A 255 0.73 -10.23 4.55
N PHE A 256 1.94 -10.24 5.12
CA PHE A 256 2.28 -9.49 6.34
C PHE A 256 3.65 -8.83 6.20
N ALA A 257 3.72 -7.51 6.44
CA ALA A 257 4.98 -6.82 6.73
C ALA A 257 5.19 -6.78 8.24
N LEU A 258 6.33 -7.29 8.70
CA LEU A 258 6.78 -7.29 10.09
C LEU A 258 8.23 -6.80 10.12
N PRO A 259 8.73 -6.30 11.27
CA PRO A 259 10.14 -5.88 11.37
C PRO A 259 11.11 -6.99 10.94
N GLY A 260 11.82 -6.77 9.83
CA GLY A 260 12.79 -7.72 9.26
C GLY A 260 12.19 -8.96 8.61
N VAL A 261 10.86 -9.03 8.43
CA VAL A 261 10.17 -10.21 7.88
C VAL A 261 8.98 -9.79 7.03
N THR A 262 8.89 -10.28 5.80
CA THR A 262 7.63 -10.28 5.04
C THR A 262 7.14 -11.70 4.80
N CYS A 263 5.86 -11.94 5.07
CA CYS A 263 5.18 -13.21 4.82
C CYS A 263 4.30 -13.04 3.59
N ILE A 264 4.39 -13.92 2.61
CA ILE A 264 3.56 -13.85 1.40
C ILE A 264 3.02 -15.24 1.09
N GLY A 265 1.71 -15.35 0.85
CA GLY A 265 1.07 -16.62 0.53
C GLY A 265 1.65 -17.29 -0.73
N PRO A 266 1.71 -18.63 -0.79
CA PRO A 266 2.45 -19.37 -1.82
C PRO A 266 1.93 -19.14 -3.24
N THR A 267 0.61 -19.01 -3.43
CA THR A 267 0.02 -18.71 -4.73
C THR A 267 0.44 -17.35 -5.24
N VAL A 268 0.55 -16.37 -4.33
CA VAL A 268 0.95 -15.00 -4.65
C VAL A 268 2.44 -14.97 -4.99
N LEU A 269 3.29 -15.65 -4.23
CA LEU A 269 4.74 -15.72 -4.48
C LEU A 269 5.11 -16.16 -5.91
N ARG A 270 4.26 -16.95 -6.57
CA ARG A 270 4.46 -17.42 -7.96
C ARG A 270 4.15 -16.37 -9.02
N LEU A 271 3.40 -15.32 -8.69
CA LEU A 271 2.98 -14.32 -9.65
C LEU A 271 4.18 -13.43 -10.05
N PRO A 272 4.54 -13.34 -11.34
CA PRO A 272 5.79 -12.67 -11.75
C PRO A 272 5.89 -11.21 -11.31
N PHE A 273 4.77 -10.50 -11.25
CA PHE A 273 4.74 -9.07 -10.89
C PHE A 273 5.05 -8.81 -9.41
N ILE A 274 4.90 -9.80 -8.53
CA ILE A 274 5.09 -9.62 -7.08
C ILE A 274 6.52 -9.19 -6.79
N ARG A 275 7.51 -9.85 -7.41
CA ARG A 275 8.93 -9.48 -7.26
C ARG A 275 9.25 -8.09 -7.78
N ALA A 276 8.55 -7.62 -8.81
CA ALA A 276 8.83 -6.36 -9.48
C ALA A 276 8.11 -5.14 -8.85
N THR A 277 7.07 -5.38 -8.04
CA THR A 277 6.22 -4.32 -7.49
C THR A 277 5.99 -4.52 -5.99
N SER A 278 5.09 -5.44 -5.62
CA SER A 278 4.66 -5.67 -4.24
C SER A 278 5.81 -5.95 -3.28
N LEU A 279 6.81 -6.75 -3.66
CA LEU A 279 7.95 -7.03 -2.79
C LEU A 279 8.71 -5.76 -2.39
N GLY A 280 8.86 -4.80 -3.30
CA GLY A 280 9.50 -3.53 -2.98
C GLY A 280 8.67 -2.69 -2.00
N HIS A 281 7.35 -2.70 -2.14
CA HIS A 281 6.43 -2.09 -1.16
C HIS A 281 6.61 -2.71 0.23
N GLU A 282 6.61 -4.04 0.33
CA GLU A 282 6.83 -4.77 1.59
C GLU A 282 8.20 -4.46 2.21
N VAL A 283 9.27 -4.41 1.40
CA VAL A 283 10.62 -4.05 1.88
C VAL A 283 10.69 -2.60 2.36
N LEU A 284 9.96 -1.69 1.73
CA LEU A 284 9.96 -0.28 2.15
C LEU A 284 9.30 -0.06 3.52
N HIS A 285 8.44 -0.97 3.98
CA HIS A 285 7.88 -0.89 5.33
C HIS A 285 8.94 -0.99 6.43
N GLU A 286 10.15 -1.47 6.13
CA GLU A 286 11.31 -1.43 7.04
C GLU A 286 11.73 0.00 7.42
N TRP A 287 11.38 0.99 6.60
CA TRP A 287 11.52 2.40 6.94
C TRP A 287 10.21 2.99 7.48
N TRP A 288 9.06 2.68 6.85
CA TRP A 288 7.76 3.27 7.17
C TRP A 288 6.76 2.24 7.71
N GLY A 289 6.32 2.39 8.96
CA GLY A 289 5.45 1.42 9.64
C GLY A 289 6.24 0.55 10.62
N ASN A 290 7.36 -0.06 10.19
CA ASN A 290 8.25 -0.82 11.09
C ASN A 290 9.38 0.05 11.65
N GLY A 291 10.07 0.81 10.78
CA GLY A 291 11.19 1.66 11.15
C GLY A 291 10.76 2.90 11.95
N VAL A 292 9.91 3.73 11.34
CA VAL A 292 9.14 4.77 12.03
C VAL A 292 7.71 4.27 12.16
N ARG A 293 7.26 4.01 13.38
CA ARG A 293 5.92 3.46 13.65
C ARG A 293 4.85 4.53 13.47
N VAL A 294 3.64 4.10 13.15
CA VAL A 294 2.47 4.99 13.11
C VAL A 294 1.94 5.20 14.53
N ASP A 295 1.65 6.45 14.93
CA ASP A 295 0.79 6.68 16.10
C ASP A 295 -0.67 6.40 15.70
N PRO A 296 -1.30 5.33 16.22
CA PRO A 296 -2.63 4.92 15.78
C PRO A 296 -3.70 5.97 16.11
N ARG A 297 -3.44 6.93 17.00
CA ARG A 297 -4.39 8.00 17.33
C ARG A 297 -4.39 9.13 16.29
N ARG A 298 -3.35 9.21 15.46
CA ARG A 298 -3.06 10.36 14.59
C ARG A 298 -3.15 10.04 13.09
N GLY A 299 -3.75 8.92 12.70
CA GLY A 299 -3.90 8.53 11.30
C GLY A 299 -2.72 7.72 10.76
N ASN A 300 -3.02 6.71 9.95
CA ASN A 300 -2.01 5.89 9.29
C ASN A 300 -1.52 6.56 8.00
N TRP A 301 -0.30 7.09 8.04
CA TRP A 301 0.38 7.71 6.92
C TRP A 301 1.31 6.76 6.16
N SER A 302 1.69 5.62 6.76
CA SER A 302 2.75 4.75 6.24
C SER A 302 2.34 4.07 4.93
N GLU A 303 1.12 3.55 4.84
CA GLU A 303 0.64 2.86 3.64
C GLU A 303 0.72 3.74 2.39
N GLY A 304 0.20 4.97 2.48
CA GLY A 304 0.25 5.89 1.34
C GLY A 304 1.64 6.42 1.03
N LEU A 305 2.51 6.61 2.03
CA LEU A 305 3.91 6.98 1.78
C LEU A 305 4.65 5.84 1.08
N THR A 306 4.42 4.59 1.51
CA THR A 306 4.98 3.40 0.88
C THR A 306 4.47 3.24 -0.54
N THR A 307 3.16 3.37 -0.79
CA THR A 307 2.58 3.37 -2.15
C THR A 307 3.18 4.46 -3.04
N PHE A 308 3.43 5.65 -2.50
CA PHE A 308 4.05 6.73 -3.26
C PHE A 308 5.51 6.43 -3.62
N MET A 309 6.32 6.00 -2.64
CA MET A 309 7.77 5.80 -2.82
C MET A 309 8.16 4.47 -3.47
N ALA A 310 7.26 3.48 -3.48
CA ALA A 310 7.43 2.21 -4.17
C ALA A 310 6.56 2.18 -5.43
N ASP A 311 5.26 1.93 -5.29
CA ASP A 311 4.38 1.59 -6.41
C ASP A 311 4.32 2.70 -7.46
N TYR A 312 4.15 3.95 -7.04
CA TYR A 312 4.10 5.09 -7.94
C TYR A 312 5.48 5.42 -8.53
N ALA A 313 6.55 5.35 -7.74
CA ALA A 313 7.91 5.54 -8.24
C ALA A 313 8.26 4.57 -9.37
N TYR A 314 7.84 3.30 -9.29
CA TYR A 314 8.03 2.33 -10.39
C TYR A 314 7.25 2.70 -11.65
N ARG A 315 6.06 3.31 -11.49
CA ARG A 315 5.27 3.82 -12.62
C ARG A 315 5.93 5.04 -13.26
N GLU A 316 6.56 5.90 -12.47
CA GLU A 316 7.36 7.02 -12.99
C GLU A 316 8.57 6.53 -13.76
N GLU A 317 9.28 5.53 -13.25
CA GLU A 317 10.44 4.91 -13.93
C GLU A 317 10.04 4.20 -15.23
N ALA A 318 8.85 3.60 -15.27
CA ALA A 318 8.29 3.03 -16.49
C ALA A 318 7.89 4.09 -17.54
N GLY A 319 7.81 5.37 -17.14
CA GLY A 319 7.62 6.52 -18.03
C GLY A 319 6.34 7.32 -17.76
N ALA A 320 6.26 8.50 -18.39
CA ALA A 320 5.21 9.49 -18.15
C ALA A 320 3.77 8.95 -18.35
N ALA A 321 3.57 8.07 -19.33
CA ALA A 321 2.27 7.46 -19.59
C ALA A 321 1.82 6.53 -18.44
N ALA A 322 2.74 5.74 -17.87
CA ALA A 322 2.44 4.87 -16.73
C ALA A 322 2.18 5.67 -15.45
N ALA A 323 2.94 6.75 -15.23
CA ALA A 323 2.71 7.69 -14.12
C ALA A 323 1.35 8.40 -14.22
N LEU A 324 0.98 8.86 -15.42
CA LEU A 324 -0.34 9.47 -15.67
C LEU A 324 -1.46 8.45 -15.44
N ALA A 325 -1.31 7.23 -15.94
CA ALA A 325 -2.29 6.16 -15.74
C ALA A 325 -2.49 5.82 -14.24
N ALA A 326 -1.41 5.81 -13.45
CA ALA A 326 -1.49 5.60 -12.01
C ALA A 326 -2.29 6.71 -11.31
N ARG A 327 -2.03 7.98 -11.65
CA ARG A 327 -2.76 9.13 -11.10
C ARG A 327 -4.23 9.13 -11.52
N LEU A 328 -4.52 8.79 -12.78
CA LEU A 328 -5.89 8.62 -13.26
C LEU A 328 -6.61 7.50 -12.49
N GLN A 329 -5.94 6.38 -12.24
CA GLN A 329 -6.51 5.28 -11.47
C GLN A 329 -6.85 5.72 -10.04
N TRP A 330 -5.94 6.42 -9.35
CA TRP A 330 -6.25 6.99 -8.03
C TRP A 330 -7.44 7.94 -8.05
N LEU A 331 -7.51 8.87 -9.00
CA LEU A 331 -8.65 9.79 -9.10
C LEU A 331 -9.96 9.07 -9.40
N ARG A 332 -9.93 8.01 -10.22
CA ARG A 332 -11.11 7.16 -10.46
C ARG A 332 -11.56 6.46 -9.18
N ASP A 333 -10.62 5.84 -8.46
CA ASP A 333 -10.90 5.10 -7.22
C ASP A 333 -11.47 6.03 -6.13
N LEU A 334 -11.01 7.28 -6.08
CA LEU A 334 -11.54 8.31 -5.18
C LEU A 334 -12.90 8.88 -5.65
N ALA A 335 -13.11 9.03 -6.96
CA ALA A 335 -14.39 9.49 -7.51
C ALA A 335 -15.52 8.47 -7.26
N ALA A 336 -15.18 7.18 -7.23
CA ALA A 336 -16.09 6.06 -6.97
C ALA A 336 -16.43 5.87 -5.48
N LEU A 337 -15.78 6.60 -4.56
CA LEU A 337 -16.04 6.47 -3.12
C LEU A 337 -17.48 6.90 -2.78
N PRO A 338 -18.24 6.04 -2.07
CA PRO A 338 -19.48 6.47 -1.42
C PRO A 338 -19.17 7.55 -0.38
N ALA A 339 -20.04 8.57 -0.29
CA ALA A 339 -19.83 9.69 0.64
C ALA A 339 -19.65 9.25 2.11
N ALA A 340 -20.32 8.17 2.52
CA ALA A 340 -20.22 7.62 3.88
C ALA A 340 -18.88 6.90 4.16
N ALA A 341 -18.15 6.50 3.12
CA ALA A 341 -16.87 5.78 3.24
C ALA A 341 -15.65 6.69 3.00
N ASP A 342 -15.88 7.94 2.57
CA ASP A 342 -14.84 8.95 2.43
C ASP A 342 -14.58 9.60 3.80
N VAL A 343 -13.47 9.22 4.43
CA VAL A 343 -13.09 9.69 5.77
C VAL A 343 -11.82 10.55 5.71
N PRO A 344 -11.61 11.46 6.69
CA PRO A 344 -10.35 12.17 6.85
C PRO A 344 -9.15 11.22 6.99
N LEU A 345 -7.97 11.63 6.49
CA LEU A 345 -6.75 10.83 6.59
C LEU A 345 -6.30 10.64 8.03
N GLU A 346 -6.55 11.62 8.90
CA GLU A 346 -6.28 11.52 10.34
C GLU A 346 -7.17 10.49 11.05
N ALA A 347 -8.30 10.11 10.44
CA ALA A 347 -9.20 9.08 10.93
C ALA A 347 -8.89 7.69 10.32
N PHE A 348 -8.10 7.61 9.25
CA PHE A 348 -7.72 6.33 8.66
C PHE A 348 -6.82 5.53 9.61
N ARG A 349 -7.11 4.24 9.80
CA ARG A 349 -6.38 3.35 10.70
C ARG A 349 -5.78 2.17 9.95
N ALA A 350 -6.64 1.45 9.24
CA ALA A 350 -6.27 0.27 8.48
C ALA A 350 -7.25 0.05 7.33
N ARG A 351 -6.80 -0.67 6.33
CA ARG A 351 -7.63 -1.19 5.24
C ARG A 351 -8.46 -2.36 5.73
N HIS A 352 -9.73 -2.38 5.34
CA HIS A 352 -10.64 -3.51 5.54
C HIS A 352 -11.59 -3.73 4.35
N ASP A 353 -11.62 -2.79 3.41
CA ASP A 353 -12.37 -2.89 2.15
C ASP A 353 -11.72 -2.02 1.06
N THR A 354 -12.34 -1.98 -0.12
CA THR A 354 -11.85 -1.17 -1.25
C THR A 354 -11.96 0.33 -0.97
N ALA A 355 -12.95 0.79 -0.19
CA ALA A 355 -13.14 2.21 0.06
C ALA A 355 -12.02 2.76 0.97
N THR A 356 -11.73 2.05 2.05
CA THR A 356 -10.61 2.36 2.93
C THR A 356 -9.25 2.20 2.26
N GLN A 357 -9.13 1.31 1.27
CA GLN A 357 -7.96 1.29 0.39
C GLN A 357 -7.82 2.58 -0.43
N SER A 358 -8.88 3.07 -1.07
CA SER A 358 -8.82 4.34 -1.83
C SER A 358 -8.40 5.50 -0.94
N VAL A 359 -8.91 5.58 0.29
CA VAL A 359 -8.53 6.64 1.23
C VAL A 359 -7.08 6.46 1.70
N GLY A 360 -6.77 5.31 2.31
CA GLY A 360 -5.48 5.07 2.97
C GLY A 360 -4.27 5.00 2.04
N TYR A 361 -4.49 4.54 0.80
CA TYR A 361 -3.42 4.34 -0.19
C TYR A 361 -3.49 5.43 -1.26
N ALA A 362 -4.60 5.54 -2.00
CA ALA A 362 -4.67 6.43 -3.15
C ALA A 362 -4.67 7.92 -2.74
N LYS A 363 -5.57 8.37 -1.86
CA LYS A 363 -5.61 9.77 -1.39
C LYS A 363 -4.31 10.15 -0.69
N THR A 364 -3.85 9.31 0.23
CA THR A 364 -2.60 9.53 0.96
C THR A 364 -1.38 9.63 0.02
N ALA A 365 -1.22 8.72 -0.95
CA ALA A 365 -0.14 8.78 -1.93
C ALA A 365 -0.23 10.04 -2.81
N TYR A 366 -1.44 10.47 -3.17
CA TYR A 366 -1.66 11.71 -3.91
C TYR A 366 -1.23 12.95 -3.10
N VAL A 367 -1.49 12.96 -1.78
CA VAL A 367 -1.02 14.03 -0.88
C VAL A 367 0.50 14.09 -0.87
N PHE A 368 1.19 12.95 -0.77
CA PHE A 368 2.67 12.91 -0.86
C PHE A 368 3.19 13.35 -2.23
N PHE A 369 2.51 12.97 -3.31
CA PHE A 369 2.81 13.46 -4.65
C PHE A 369 2.70 14.99 -4.71
N MET A 370 1.60 15.58 -4.26
CA MET A 370 1.40 17.04 -4.25
C MET A 370 2.40 17.77 -3.35
N LEU A 371 2.79 17.16 -2.22
CA LEU A 371 3.85 17.68 -1.35
C LEU A 371 5.21 17.69 -2.07
N ARG A 372 5.56 16.60 -2.77
CA ARG A 372 6.79 16.57 -3.58
C ARG A 372 6.77 17.62 -4.69
N GLU A 373 5.65 17.80 -5.39
CA GLU A 373 5.51 18.83 -6.45
C GLU A 373 5.61 20.26 -5.87
N ARG A 374 5.10 20.48 -4.64
CA ARG A 374 5.18 21.78 -3.96
C ARG A 374 6.60 22.10 -3.51
N LEU A 375 7.28 21.14 -2.89
CA LEU A 375 8.59 21.32 -2.25
C LEU A 375 9.77 21.15 -3.20
N GLY A 376 9.56 20.43 -4.31
CA GLY A 376 10.62 19.91 -5.14
C GLY A 376 11.24 18.63 -4.55
N GLU A 377 11.79 17.79 -5.43
CA GLU A 377 12.33 16.47 -5.08
C GLU A 377 13.43 16.52 -4.02
N ALA A 378 14.34 17.49 -4.12
CA ALA A 378 15.48 17.62 -3.20
C ALA A 378 15.05 17.91 -1.76
N ALA A 379 14.16 18.90 -1.56
CA ALA A 379 13.67 19.27 -0.24
C ALA A 379 12.75 18.20 0.35
N PHE A 380 11.87 17.61 -0.47
CA PHE A 380 11.02 16.49 -0.06
C PHE A 380 11.87 15.30 0.42
N GLY A 381 12.84 14.87 -0.38
CA GLY A 381 13.76 13.78 -0.01
C GLY A 381 14.58 14.10 1.25
N ALA A 382 15.07 15.34 1.40
CA ALA A 382 15.77 15.77 2.60
C ALA A 382 14.87 15.72 3.86
N GLY A 383 13.60 16.13 3.73
CA GLY A 383 12.61 16.05 4.80
C GLY A 383 12.30 14.61 5.19
N LEU A 384 12.18 13.68 4.24
CA LEU A 384 11.99 12.26 4.55
C LEU A 384 13.21 11.63 5.25
N ARG A 385 14.43 11.94 4.80
CA ARG A 385 15.66 11.49 5.49
C ARG A 385 15.71 12.00 6.92
N ARG A 386 15.36 13.27 7.13
CA ARG A 386 15.25 13.87 8.46
C ARG A 386 14.19 13.19 9.31
N PHE A 387 12.99 13.00 8.76
CA PHE A 387 11.89 12.32 9.44
C PHE A 387 12.31 10.93 9.93
N TYR A 388 12.96 10.15 9.06
CA TYR A 388 13.51 8.84 9.42
C TYR A 388 14.56 8.95 10.53
N ALA A 389 15.53 9.86 10.41
CA ALA A 389 16.59 10.04 11.41
C ALA A 389 16.05 10.44 12.80
N ASP A 390 15.07 11.34 12.85
CA ASP A 390 14.53 11.90 14.09
C ASP A 390 13.55 10.93 14.80
N TRP A 391 12.89 10.04 14.05
CA TRP A 391 11.80 9.18 14.55
C TRP A 391 12.03 7.67 14.43
N ARG A 392 13.15 7.20 13.88
CA ARG A 392 13.46 5.77 13.83
C ARG A 392 13.36 5.14 15.22
N GLY A 393 12.63 4.03 15.31
CA GLY A 393 12.36 3.30 16.56
C GLY A 393 11.23 3.89 17.41
N ARG A 394 10.57 4.97 16.97
CA ARG A 394 9.49 5.67 17.69
C ARG A 394 8.22 5.74 16.84
N ALA A 395 7.09 6.02 17.48
CA ALA A 395 5.82 6.29 16.80
C ALA A 395 5.71 7.78 16.44
N ALA A 396 5.21 8.08 15.23
CA ALA A 396 5.05 9.43 14.70
C ALA A 396 3.68 9.60 14.01
N GLY A 397 3.17 10.83 13.99
CA GLY A 397 1.96 11.22 13.27
C GLY A 397 2.23 12.20 12.12
N TRP A 398 1.15 12.66 11.48
CA TRP A 398 1.22 13.63 10.38
C TRP A 398 1.95 14.93 10.72
N ASP A 399 1.79 15.45 11.94
CA ASP A 399 2.47 16.67 12.40
C ASP A 399 3.99 16.52 12.44
N ASP A 400 4.48 15.36 12.84
CA ASP A 400 5.90 15.07 12.96
C ASP A 400 6.55 14.98 11.56
N LEU A 401 5.82 14.36 10.62
CA LEU A 401 6.19 14.31 9.21
C LEU A 401 6.17 15.71 8.59
N ARG A 402 5.10 16.49 8.83
CA ARG A 402 4.98 17.88 8.37
C ARG A 402 6.17 18.71 8.87
N ALA A 403 6.47 18.67 10.16
CA ALA A 403 7.58 19.42 10.75
C ALA A 403 8.94 19.06 10.12
N ALA A 404 9.18 17.79 9.79
CA ALA A 404 10.41 17.38 9.10
C ALA A 404 10.50 17.93 7.66
N LEU A 405 9.37 17.94 6.92
CA LEU A 405 9.29 18.53 5.58
C LEU A 405 9.44 20.05 5.60
N GLU A 406 8.79 20.74 6.54
CA GLU A 406 8.90 22.20 6.72
C GLU A 406 10.34 22.59 7.03
N ALA A 407 10.99 21.85 7.94
CA ALA A 407 12.33 22.17 8.35
C ALA A 407 13.40 21.85 7.29
N ALA A 408 13.10 20.98 6.31
CA ALA A 408 13.96 20.74 5.15
C ALA A 408 13.71 21.74 4.00
N SER A 409 12.48 22.26 3.87
CA SER A 409 12.07 23.13 2.77
C SER A 409 12.08 24.63 3.11
N GLY A 410 12.04 24.98 4.39
CA GLY A 410 11.84 26.36 4.86
C GLY A 410 10.44 26.91 4.62
N SER A 411 9.49 26.09 4.15
CA SER A 411 8.10 26.49 3.84
C SER A 411 7.16 26.06 4.96
N ASP A 412 6.19 26.90 5.33
CA ASP A 412 5.07 26.49 6.19
C ASP A 412 4.08 25.65 5.34
N LEU A 413 3.79 24.44 5.81
CA LEU A 413 2.92 23.49 5.13
C LEU A 413 1.55 23.36 5.78
N ARG A 414 1.30 23.99 6.93
CA ARG A 414 0.06 23.81 7.70
C ARG A 414 -1.17 24.13 6.86
N GLU A 415 -1.27 25.33 6.30
CA GLU A 415 -2.44 25.72 5.50
C GLU A 415 -2.60 24.89 4.22
N ALA A 416 -1.48 24.44 3.65
CA ALA A 416 -1.47 23.65 2.42
C ALA A 416 -1.83 22.18 2.64
N LEU A 417 -1.58 21.63 3.83
CA LEU A 417 -1.72 20.20 4.14
C LEU A 417 -2.97 19.90 4.99
N GLU A 418 -3.27 20.74 5.99
CA GLU A 418 -4.35 20.53 6.96
C GLU A 418 -5.69 20.15 6.32
N PRO A 419 -6.16 20.84 5.24
CA PRO A 419 -7.43 20.48 4.60
C PRO A 419 -7.44 19.07 4.00
N TRP A 420 -6.30 18.59 3.51
CA TRP A 420 -6.18 17.22 2.95
C TRP A 420 -6.19 16.14 4.02
N LEU A 421 -5.72 16.47 5.22
CA LEU A 421 -5.69 15.55 6.35
C LEU A 421 -7.04 15.45 7.07
N THR A 422 -7.71 16.59 7.25
CA THR A 422 -8.88 16.73 8.12
C THR A 422 -10.22 16.62 7.41
N ARG A 423 -10.28 16.83 6.08
CA ARG A 423 -11.54 16.86 5.33
C ARG A 423 -11.75 15.57 4.52
N PRO A 424 -12.96 15.00 4.55
CA PRO A 424 -13.36 14.02 3.54
C PRO A 424 -13.59 14.72 2.20
N GLY A 425 -13.63 13.97 1.11
CA GLY A 425 -13.92 14.48 -0.22
C GLY A 425 -12.69 14.90 -0.99
N LEU A 426 -12.98 15.42 -2.20
CA LEU A 426 -12.04 16.04 -3.11
C LEU A 426 -12.64 17.33 -3.67
N PRO A 427 -11.82 18.36 -3.95
CA PRO A 427 -12.24 19.57 -4.65
C PRO A 427 -12.72 19.26 -6.07
N ALA A 428 -13.65 20.04 -6.60
CA ALA A 428 -14.12 19.96 -7.98
C ALA A 428 -13.96 21.32 -8.68
N PRO A 429 -12.72 21.75 -8.98
CA PRO A 429 -12.48 23.06 -9.59
C PRO A 429 -12.98 23.12 -11.04
N THR A 430 -13.38 24.31 -11.48
CA THR A 430 -13.87 24.55 -12.85
C THR A 430 -13.31 25.84 -13.44
N LEU A 431 -13.07 25.84 -14.76
CA LEU A 431 -12.87 27.04 -15.57
C LEU A 431 -14.24 27.67 -15.87
N ALA A 432 -14.55 28.81 -15.26
CA ALA A 432 -15.86 29.45 -15.35
C ALA A 432 -15.97 30.46 -16.51
N ASP A 433 -14.92 31.24 -16.76
CA ASP A 433 -14.83 32.18 -17.89
C ASP A 433 -13.37 32.34 -18.32
N ALA A 434 -13.15 32.65 -19.59
CA ALA A 434 -11.83 32.96 -20.14
C ALA A 434 -11.93 33.86 -21.37
N ARG A 435 -11.32 35.04 -21.28
CA ARG A 435 -11.32 36.06 -22.32
C ARG A 435 -9.91 36.54 -22.58
N ALA A 436 -9.55 36.76 -23.84
CA ALA A 436 -8.26 37.31 -24.19
C ALA A 436 -8.37 38.49 -25.17
N GLU A 437 -7.49 39.48 -24.96
CA GLU A 437 -7.36 40.65 -25.82
C GLU A 437 -5.90 40.85 -26.23
N PRO A 438 -5.64 41.37 -27.45
CA PRO A 438 -4.29 41.74 -27.85
C PRO A 438 -3.80 42.94 -27.02
N VAL A 439 -2.53 42.90 -26.63
CA VAL A 439 -1.81 43.99 -25.96
C VAL A 439 -0.51 44.29 -26.73
N ALA A 440 0.20 45.38 -26.40
CA ALA A 440 1.38 45.82 -27.14
C ALA A 440 2.41 44.70 -27.39
N ASP A 441 2.66 43.86 -26.37
CA ASP A 441 3.62 42.75 -26.41
C ASP A 441 2.94 41.40 -26.17
N GLY A 442 1.94 41.07 -26.99
CA GLY A 442 1.29 39.74 -26.99
C GLY A 442 -0.19 39.80 -26.65
N TRP A 443 -0.63 38.94 -25.73
CA TRP A 443 -2.03 38.76 -25.36
C TRP A 443 -2.21 38.81 -23.85
N ARG A 444 -3.26 39.51 -23.40
CA ARG A 444 -3.73 39.46 -22.01
C ARG A 444 -4.90 38.50 -21.93
N LEU A 445 -4.73 37.43 -21.16
CA LEU A 445 -5.77 36.45 -20.84
C LEU A 445 -6.31 36.71 -19.43
N ALA A 446 -7.60 37.03 -19.32
CA ALA A 446 -8.33 37.06 -18.07
C ALA A 446 -9.18 35.79 -17.93
N LEU A 447 -9.05 35.08 -16.82
CA LEU A 447 -9.81 33.84 -16.57
C LEU A 447 -10.34 33.79 -15.14
N THR A 448 -11.45 33.06 -14.96
CA THR A 448 -12.10 32.85 -13.66
C THR A 448 -12.10 31.37 -13.33
N LEU A 449 -11.50 31.02 -12.19
CA LEU A 449 -11.54 29.68 -11.60
C LEU A 449 -12.55 29.65 -10.45
N ARG A 450 -13.27 28.55 -10.31
CA ARG A 450 -14.20 28.31 -9.19
C ARG A 450 -13.94 26.97 -8.54
N GLN A 451 -14.23 26.87 -7.25
CA GLN A 451 -14.26 25.63 -6.49
C GLN A 451 -15.34 25.67 -5.38
N PRO A 452 -15.77 24.52 -4.85
CA PRO A 452 -16.78 24.47 -3.79
C PRO A 452 -16.29 25.07 -2.47
N ALA A 453 -17.22 25.51 -1.62
CA ALA A 453 -16.95 25.87 -0.22
C ALA A 453 -17.04 24.63 0.71
N PRO A 454 -16.21 24.52 1.76
CA PRO A 454 -15.06 25.38 2.06
C PRO A 454 -13.93 25.16 1.04
N PRO A 455 -13.21 26.22 0.63
CA PRO A 455 -12.21 26.11 -0.43
C PRO A 455 -11.01 25.27 0.01
N TRP A 456 -10.42 24.59 -0.96
CA TRP A 456 -9.20 23.81 -0.80
C TRP A 456 -7.99 24.66 -1.22
N PRO A 457 -6.80 24.41 -0.65
CA PRO A 457 -5.57 25.14 -0.99
C PRO A 457 -4.94 24.54 -2.26
N LEU A 458 -5.53 24.86 -3.42
CA LEU A 458 -5.15 24.24 -4.69
C LEU A 458 -3.98 24.97 -5.34
N ARG A 459 -3.05 24.21 -5.92
CA ARG A 459 -2.02 24.69 -6.85
C ARG A 459 -2.30 24.06 -8.21
N LEU A 460 -3.14 24.71 -9.00
CA LEU A 460 -3.74 24.14 -10.21
C LEU A 460 -2.88 24.40 -11.45
N PRO A 461 -2.38 23.35 -12.13
CA PRO A 461 -1.81 23.50 -13.46
C PRO A 461 -2.91 23.77 -14.49
N LEU A 462 -2.66 24.73 -15.38
CA LEU A 462 -3.51 25.07 -16.52
C LEU A 462 -2.69 24.89 -17.78
N GLY A 463 -3.12 23.98 -18.65
CA GLY A 463 -2.63 23.90 -20.01
C GLY A 463 -3.23 25.04 -20.84
N VAL A 464 -2.38 25.87 -21.43
CA VAL A 464 -2.77 27.00 -22.28
C VAL A 464 -2.32 26.69 -23.70
N ASP A 465 -3.25 26.30 -24.55
CA ASP A 465 -3.01 26.10 -25.97
C ASP A 465 -3.02 27.47 -26.65
N THR A 466 -1.90 27.82 -27.27
CA THR A 466 -1.73 29.07 -28.02
C THR A 466 -1.40 28.80 -29.48
N ASP A 467 -1.47 29.84 -30.32
CA ASP A 467 -1.03 29.76 -31.72
C ASP A 467 0.45 29.35 -31.88
N ALA A 468 1.28 29.52 -30.85
CA ALA A 468 2.69 29.13 -30.85
C ALA A 468 2.96 27.75 -30.22
N GLY A 469 1.93 27.07 -29.71
CA GLY A 469 2.02 25.81 -29.00
C GLY A 469 1.41 25.85 -27.59
N THR A 470 1.52 24.73 -26.88
CA THR A 470 0.97 24.57 -25.53
C THR A 470 2.01 24.90 -24.47
N GLN A 471 1.59 25.63 -23.44
CA GLN A 471 2.39 25.88 -22.24
C GLN A 471 1.57 25.61 -20.98
N THR A 472 2.24 25.26 -19.88
CA THR A 472 1.57 25.03 -18.59
C THR A 472 1.84 26.20 -17.65
N VAL A 473 0.79 26.78 -17.09
CA VAL A 473 0.85 27.82 -16.07
C VAL A 473 0.24 27.27 -14.78
N THR A 474 0.89 27.50 -13.65
CA THR A 474 0.37 27.07 -12.34
C THR A 474 -0.27 28.26 -11.61
N VAL A 475 -1.47 28.05 -11.07
CA VAL A 475 -2.24 29.07 -10.34
C VAL A 475 -2.60 28.55 -8.95
N ASP A 476 -2.28 29.34 -7.92
CA ASP A 476 -2.76 29.08 -6.56
C ASP A 476 -4.21 29.57 -6.39
N VAL A 477 -5.08 28.71 -5.90
CA VAL A 477 -6.51 28.96 -5.67
C VAL A 477 -6.87 28.48 -4.26
N ALA A 478 -7.00 29.41 -3.32
CA ALA A 478 -7.40 29.16 -1.94
C ALA A 478 -8.81 29.68 -1.62
N ASP A 479 -9.44 30.38 -2.57
CA ASP A 479 -10.78 30.96 -2.47
C ASP A 479 -11.79 30.14 -3.28
N THR A 480 -13.09 30.36 -3.06
CA THR A 480 -14.17 29.71 -3.85
C THR A 480 -14.24 30.22 -5.29
N GLU A 481 -13.78 31.45 -5.53
CA GLU A 481 -13.66 32.05 -6.86
C GLU A 481 -12.35 32.85 -6.93
N ARG A 482 -11.61 32.69 -8.02
CA ARG A 482 -10.34 33.39 -8.26
C ARG A 482 -10.29 33.91 -9.70
N GLN A 483 -10.09 35.21 -9.83
CA GLN A 483 -9.75 35.83 -11.11
C GLN A 483 -8.24 35.86 -11.29
N VAL A 484 -7.78 35.53 -12.49
CA VAL A 484 -6.36 35.47 -12.84
C VAL A 484 -6.16 36.20 -14.16
N VAL A 485 -5.11 37.00 -14.24
CA VAL A 485 -4.68 37.65 -15.47
C VAL A 485 -3.28 37.17 -15.83
N LEU A 486 -3.12 36.67 -17.05
CA LEU A 486 -1.86 36.17 -17.59
C LEU A 486 -1.47 36.97 -18.83
N THR A 487 -0.18 37.27 -18.97
CA THR A 487 0.37 37.82 -20.22
C THR A 487 1.04 36.70 -20.98
N LEU A 488 0.64 36.52 -22.24
CA LEU A 488 1.08 35.42 -23.11
C LEU A 488 1.72 35.99 -24.38
N PRO A 489 2.78 35.36 -24.91
CA PRO A 489 3.45 35.83 -26.12
C PRO A 489 2.62 35.59 -27.40
N ALA A 490 1.64 34.69 -27.34
CA ALA A 490 0.81 34.29 -28.47
C ALA A 490 -0.66 34.18 -28.06
N ARG A 491 -1.55 34.20 -29.07
CA ARG A 491 -3.00 34.16 -28.86
C ARG A 491 -3.40 32.84 -28.18
N PRO A 492 -4.03 32.87 -27.00
CA PRO A 492 -4.60 31.69 -26.38
C PRO A 492 -5.88 31.26 -27.11
N ARG A 493 -6.06 29.94 -27.24
CA ARG A 493 -7.20 29.32 -27.95
C ARG A 493 -8.04 28.48 -27.01
N ARG A 494 -7.39 27.72 -26.14
CA ARG A 494 -8.04 26.77 -25.24
C ARG A 494 -7.28 26.70 -23.94
N LEU A 495 -8.03 26.57 -22.85
CA LEU A 495 -7.51 26.25 -21.52
C LEU A 495 -7.93 24.82 -21.17
N THR A 496 -7.01 24.04 -20.63
CA THR A 496 -7.26 22.69 -20.12
C THR A 496 -6.88 22.65 -18.64
N LEU A 497 -7.83 22.21 -17.81
CA LEU A 497 -7.64 22.15 -16.36
C LEU A 497 -6.87 20.89 -15.98
N ASP A 498 -5.72 21.08 -15.31
CA ASP A 498 -4.88 20.01 -14.78
C ASP A 498 -4.56 18.92 -15.82
N PRO A 499 -3.91 19.28 -16.96
CA PRO A 499 -3.75 18.42 -18.13
C PRO A 499 -3.01 17.11 -17.84
N GLU A 500 -2.21 17.09 -16.77
CA GLU A 500 -1.42 15.94 -16.38
C GLU A 500 -1.94 15.26 -15.11
N LEU A 501 -3.11 15.62 -14.59
CA LEU A 501 -3.67 15.06 -13.35
C LEU A 501 -2.66 15.15 -12.20
N ARG A 502 -2.24 16.37 -11.86
CA ARG A 502 -1.26 16.65 -10.80
C ARG A 502 -1.95 17.03 -9.49
N VAL A 503 -3.27 17.23 -9.49
CA VAL A 503 -4.03 17.65 -8.31
C VAL A 503 -5.09 16.62 -7.95
N ALA A 504 -5.18 16.27 -6.66
CA ALA A 504 -6.22 15.40 -6.14
C ALA A 504 -7.57 16.11 -6.25
N ARG A 505 -8.27 15.94 -7.38
CA ARG A 505 -9.57 16.57 -7.67
C ARG A 505 -10.60 15.54 -8.10
N ARG A 506 -11.86 15.82 -7.82
CA ARG A 506 -12.97 15.00 -8.32
C ARG A 506 -13.07 15.17 -9.83
N LEU A 507 -12.83 14.09 -10.56
CA LEU A 507 -13.08 14.02 -12.00
C LEU A 507 -14.57 13.80 -12.25
N GLY A 508 -15.10 14.49 -13.25
CA GLY A 508 -16.45 14.20 -13.76
C GLY A 508 -16.51 12.83 -14.46
N ALA A 509 -17.72 12.27 -14.58
CA ALA A 509 -17.93 11.01 -15.29
C ALA A 509 -17.53 11.09 -16.77
N ASP A 510 -17.64 12.28 -17.36
CA ASP A 510 -17.21 12.64 -18.71
C ASP A 510 -15.68 12.70 -18.85
N GLU A 511 -14.96 13.04 -17.78
CA GLU A 511 -13.50 13.05 -17.76
C GLU A 511 -12.90 11.65 -17.58
N LEU A 512 -13.65 10.74 -16.96
CA LEU A 512 -13.24 9.36 -16.73
C LEU A 512 -13.50 8.50 -17.97
N PRO A 513 -12.46 7.95 -18.62
CA PRO A 513 -12.66 7.02 -19.71
C PRO A 513 -13.33 5.75 -19.19
N PRO A 514 -14.14 5.06 -20.01
CA PRO A 514 -14.74 3.80 -19.60
C PRO A 514 -13.65 2.73 -19.42
N ILE A 515 -13.88 1.81 -18.48
CA ILE A 515 -13.06 0.62 -18.25
C ILE A 515 -13.92 -0.63 -18.19
N VAL A 516 -13.31 -1.82 -18.34
CA VAL A 516 -14.02 -3.10 -18.29
C VAL A 516 -14.83 -3.23 -16.99
N ARG A 517 -14.30 -2.77 -15.85
CA ARG A 517 -14.97 -2.81 -14.55
C ARG A 517 -16.30 -2.06 -14.54
N ASP A 518 -16.44 -0.97 -15.31
CA ASP A 518 -17.70 -0.22 -15.38
C ASP A 518 -18.85 -1.08 -15.91
N LEU A 519 -18.54 -2.10 -16.73
CA LEU A 519 -19.50 -3.11 -17.20
C LEU A 519 -19.73 -4.20 -16.14
N GLN A 520 -18.69 -4.65 -15.46
CA GLN A 520 -18.76 -5.75 -14.46
C GLN A 520 -19.73 -5.42 -13.32
N VAL A 521 -19.71 -4.16 -12.86
CA VAL A 521 -20.49 -3.68 -11.70
C VAL A 521 -21.79 -2.98 -12.08
N ALA A 522 -22.16 -2.96 -13.37
CA ALA A 522 -23.38 -2.30 -13.82
C ALA A 522 -24.64 -3.00 -13.25
N ALA A 523 -25.70 -2.23 -12.97
CA ALA A 523 -26.90 -2.75 -12.29
C ALA A 523 -27.78 -3.69 -13.17
N ALA A 524 -27.55 -3.75 -14.48
CA ALA A 524 -28.25 -4.67 -15.40
C ALA A 524 -27.54 -4.70 -16.77
N PRO A 525 -26.31 -5.25 -16.87
CA PRO A 525 -25.59 -5.28 -18.12
C PRO A 525 -26.30 -6.20 -19.12
N ALA A 526 -26.37 -5.76 -20.37
CA ALA A 526 -26.85 -6.56 -21.48
C ALA A 526 -25.67 -7.08 -22.31
N LEU A 527 -25.78 -8.29 -22.84
CA LEU A 527 -24.89 -8.80 -23.89
C LEU A 527 -25.70 -8.99 -25.16
N GLN A 528 -25.19 -8.45 -26.26
CA GLN A 528 -25.74 -8.64 -27.60
C GLN A 528 -24.70 -9.32 -28.48
N LEU A 529 -25.14 -10.39 -29.13
CA LEU A 529 -24.33 -11.22 -29.99
C LEU A 529 -24.65 -10.89 -31.45
N THR A 530 -23.62 -10.56 -32.24
CA THR A 530 -23.79 -10.26 -33.67
C THR A 530 -23.46 -11.44 -34.58
N ASP A 531 -22.90 -12.53 -34.01
CA ASP A 531 -22.63 -13.79 -34.70
C ASP A 531 -23.12 -14.97 -33.87
N PRO A 532 -24.22 -15.65 -34.27
CA PRO A 532 -24.77 -16.79 -33.54
C PRO A 532 -23.78 -17.94 -33.31
N ALA A 533 -22.75 -18.10 -34.17
CA ALA A 533 -21.74 -19.16 -34.02
C ALA A 533 -20.91 -19.00 -32.73
N LEU A 534 -20.88 -17.80 -32.14
CA LEU A 534 -20.15 -17.49 -30.92
C LEU A 534 -20.96 -17.76 -29.63
N GLY A 535 -22.22 -18.22 -29.74
CA GLY A 535 -23.19 -18.23 -28.63
C GLY A 535 -22.71 -18.88 -27.33
N ALA A 536 -22.14 -20.09 -27.40
CA ALA A 536 -21.68 -20.80 -26.20
C ALA A 536 -20.49 -20.08 -25.53
N ALA A 537 -19.55 -19.57 -26.33
CA ALA A 537 -18.39 -18.85 -25.80
C ALA A 537 -18.77 -17.45 -25.27
N ALA A 538 -19.79 -16.80 -25.84
CA ALA A 538 -20.33 -15.54 -25.35
C ALA A 538 -21.05 -15.71 -24.00
N GLN A 539 -21.76 -16.83 -23.80
CA GLN A 539 -22.34 -17.17 -22.50
C GLN A 539 -21.26 -17.39 -21.44
N ALA A 540 -20.18 -18.08 -21.79
CA ALA A 540 -19.03 -18.27 -20.89
C ALA A 540 -18.35 -16.93 -20.54
N LEU A 541 -18.16 -16.03 -21.52
CA LEU A 541 -17.67 -14.68 -21.28
C LEU A 541 -18.56 -13.93 -20.29
N ALA A 542 -19.88 -13.93 -20.52
CA ALA A 542 -20.81 -13.24 -19.64
C ALA A 542 -20.77 -13.76 -18.20
N ALA A 543 -20.77 -15.09 -18.02
CA ALA A 543 -20.68 -15.72 -16.71
C ALA A 543 -19.37 -15.39 -15.98
N ALA A 544 -18.28 -15.20 -16.72
CA ALA A 544 -16.99 -14.82 -16.16
C ALA A 544 -16.87 -13.31 -15.89
N LEU A 545 -17.59 -12.47 -16.64
CA LEU A 545 -17.41 -11.02 -16.64
C LEU A 545 -18.36 -10.28 -15.70
N PHE A 546 -19.62 -10.72 -15.57
CA PHE A 546 -20.65 -9.98 -14.86
C PHE A 546 -20.96 -10.58 -13.49
N ASP A 547 -21.06 -9.72 -12.48
CA ASP A 547 -21.43 -10.11 -11.12
C ASP A 547 -22.94 -10.41 -10.97
N GLN A 548 -23.74 -10.08 -11.99
CA GLN A 548 -25.21 -10.22 -12.01
C GLN A 548 -25.66 -11.16 -13.14
N PRO A 549 -26.80 -11.86 -12.98
CA PRO A 549 -27.33 -12.75 -14.01
C PRO A 549 -27.64 -12.02 -15.32
N LEU A 550 -27.09 -12.56 -16.41
CA LEU A 550 -27.08 -11.94 -17.74
C LEU A 550 -28.47 -11.78 -18.35
N ARG A 551 -28.69 -10.65 -19.04
CA ARG A 551 -29.73 -10.51 -20.06
C ARG A 551 -29.11 -10.57 -21.46
N LEU A 552 -29.42 -11.62 -22.22
CA LEU A 552 -29.18 -11.63 -23.66
C LEU A 552 -30.19 -10.66 -24.29
N ALA A 553 -29.69 -9.68 -25.05
CA ALA A 553 -30.53 -8.69 -25.70
C ALA A 553 -30.80 -9.06 -27.16
N ASP A 554 -32.07 -9.26 -27.49
CA ASP A 554 -32.54 -9.41 -28.88
C ASP A 554 -32.71 -8.05 -29.59
N ALA A 555 -32.79 -6.96 -28.83
CA ALA A 555 -32.94 -5.61 -29.35
C ALA A 555 -31.59 -5.05 -29.84
N ALA A 556 -31.61 -4.28 -30.92
CA ALA A 556 -30.40 -3.77 -31.59
C ALA A 556 -29.53 -2.82 -30.75
N ALA A 557 -30.03 -2.32 -29.61
CA ALA A 557 -29.29 -1.50 -28.65
C ALA A 557 -30.12 -1.26 -27.36
N PRO A 558 -30.16 -2.20 -26.39
CA PRO A 558 -30.89 -1.98 -25.12
C PRO A 558 -30.34 -0.74 -24.38
N PRO A 559 -31.13 -0.05 -23.54
CA PRO A 559 -30.63 1.07 -22.74
C PRO A 559 -29.62 0.59 -21.68
N GLY A 560 -28.64 1.44 -21.35
CA GLY A 560 -27.65 1.15 -20.31
C GLY A 560 -26.43 0.34 -20.78
N ALA A 561 -25.72 -0.25 -19.82
CA ALA A 561 -24.46 -0.96 -20.02
C ALA A 561 -24.60 -2.13 -21.01
N LEU A 562 -23.76 -2.15 -22.05
CA LEU A 562 -23.85 -3.11 -23.15
C LEU A 562 -22.50 -3.75 -23.46
N ALA A 563 -22.47 -5.07 -23.63
CA ALA A 563 -21.37 -5.79 -24.27
C ALA A 563 -21.80 -6.27 -25.67
N LEU A 564 -21.13 -5.76 -26.71
CA LEU A 564 -21.29 -6.21 -28.09
C LEU A 564 -20.20 -7.23 -28.43
N VAL A 565 -20.62 -8.44 -28.83
CA VAL A 565 -19.70 -9.55 -29.12
C VAL A 565 -19.92 -10.06 -30.53
N GLY A 566 -18.84 -10.15 -31.32
CA GLY A 566 -18.93 -10.55 -32.72
C GLY A 566 -17.59 -10.71 -33.43
N THR A 567 -17.64 -10.92 -34.74
CA THR A 567 -16.48 -10.80 -35.61
C THR A 567 -16.36 -9.36 -36.14
N PRO A 568 -15.18 -8.92 -36.60
CA PRO A 568 -15.03 -7.57 -37.17
C PRO A 568 -16.08 -7.24 -38.26
N ALA A 569 -16.45 -8.23 -39.08
CA ALA A 569 -17.46 -8.08 -40.11
C ALA A 569 -18.87 -7.90 -39.54
N THR A 570 -19.27 -8.69 -38.53
CA THR A 570 -20.63 -8.64 -37.98
C THR A 570 -20.83 -7.46 -37.02
N LEU A 571 -19.76 -6.91 -36.45
CA LEU A 571 -19.80 -5.74 -35.58
C LEU A 571 -19.95 -4.41 -36.34
N ALA A 572 -19.62 -4.36 -37.63
CA ALA A 572 -19.56 -3.11 -38.39
C ALA A 572 -20.89 -2.33 -38.39
N ALA A 573 -22.01 -3.00 -38.67
CA ALA A 573 -23.33 -2.34 -38.72
C ALA A 573 -23.85 -1.89 -37.33
N PRO A 574 -23.78 -2.72 -36.27
CA PRO A 574 -24.15 -2.28 -34.91
C PRO A 574 -23.29 -1.13 -34.37
N LEU A 575 -21.98 -1.15 -34.64
CA LEU A 575 -21.09 -0.07 -34.23
C LEU A 575 -21.42 1.25 -34.95
N ALA A 576 -21.70 1.19 -36.26
CA ALA A 576 -22.14 2.35 -37.03
C ALA A 576 -23.48 2.90 -36.52
N ALA A 577 -24.43 2.04 -36.15
CA ALA A 577 -25.71 2.45 -35.58
C ALA A 577 -25.58 3.14 -34.22
N LEU A 578 -24.55 2.78 -33.43
CA LEU A 578 -24.21 3.42 -32.16
C LEU A 578 -23.32 4.66 -32.32
N GLY A 579 -22.88 4.99 -33.55
CA GLY A 579 -21.93 6.09 -33.77
C GLY A 579 -20.53 5.84 -33.18
N VAL A 580 -20.19 4.59 -32.89
CA VAL A 580 -18.91 4.23 -32.25
C VAL A 580 -17.97 3.63 -33.29
N ALA A 581 -16.79 4.22 -33.45
CA ALA A 581 -15.74 3.68 -34.32
C ALA A 581 -14.68 2.92 -33.52
N ARG A 582 -14.03 1.92 -34.14
CA ARG A 582 -12.84 1.27 -33.56
C ARG A 582 -11.75 2.32 -33.34
N PRO A 583 -11.21 2.48 -32.12
CA PRO A 583 -10.16 3.46 -31.85
C PRO A 583 -8.91 3.22 -32.70
N ALA A 584 -8.40 4.28 -33.35
CA ALA A 584 -7.19 4.20 -34.19
C ALA A 584 -5.93 3.84 -33.38
N ALA A 585 -5.90 4.20 -32.09
CA ALA A 585 -4.80 3.88 -31.18
C ALA A 585 -4.77 2.40 -30.75
N LEU A 586 -5.82 1.62 -31.04
CA LEU A 586 -5.89 0.21 -30.66
C LEU A 586 -4.99 -0.63 -31.58
N PRO A 587 -3.99 -1.36 -31.05
CA PRO A 587 -3.14 -2.24 -31.83
C PRO A 587 -3.96 -3.27 -32.62
N ALA A 588 -3.49 -3.68 -33.80
CA ALA A 588 -4.15 -4.73 -34.56
C ALA A 588 -3.98 -6.10 -33.85
N PRO A 589 -5.06 -6.80 -33.49
CA PRO A 589 -4.95 -8.10 -32.83
C PRO A 589 -4.66 -9.22 -33.82
N ALA A 590 -4.08 -10.32 -33.35
CA ALA A 590 -3.95 -11.55 -34.15
C ALA A 590 -5.20 -12.46 -34.03
N ASP A 591 -5.85 -12.50 -32.85
CA ASP A 591 -6.99 -13.40 -32.58
C ASP A 591 -8.24 -12.69 -32.06
N ALA A 592 -8.09 -11.73 -31.14
CA ALA A 592 -9.21 -11.05 -30.49
C ALA A 592 -8.81 -9.68 -29.94
N GLU A 593 -9.79 -8.78 -29.81
CA GLU A 593 -9.68 -7.52 -29.10
C GLU A 593 -10.93 -7.25 -28.26
N ALA A 594 -10.73 -6.59 -27.13
CA ALA A 594 -11.77 -6.03 -26.29
C ALA A 594 -11.46 -4.56 -26.05
N TRP A 595 -12.44 -3.69 -26.21
CA TRP A 595 -12.27 -2.26 -25.94
C TRP A 595 -13.57 -1.60 -25.50
N THR A 596 -13.44 -0.54 -24.71
CA THR A 596 -14.56 0.16 -24.10
C THR A 596 -14.81 1.51 -24.75
N ALA A 597 -16.07 1.94 -24.73
CA ALA A 597 -16.52 3.26 -25.17
C ALA A 597 -17.67 3.74 -24.28
N ARG A 598 -18.05 5.02 -24.42
CA ARG A 598 -19.28 5.56 -23.83
C ARG A 598 -20.30 5.73 -24.94
N ARG A 599 -21.55 5.38 -24.62
CA ARG A 599 -22.71 5.63 -25.48
C ARG A 599 -23.22 7.06 -25.26
N ASP A 600 -24.11 7.51 -26.14
CA ASP A 600 -24.72 8.85 -26.05
C ASP A 600 -25.51 9.07 -24.75
N ASP A 601 -26.06 8.01 -24.16
CA ASP A 601 -26.73 8.05 -22.85
C ASP A 601 -25.76 8.04 -21.65
N GLY A 602 -24.45 8.09 -21.91
CA GLY A 602 -23.37 8.05 -20.93
C GLY A 602 -23.03 6.65 -20.40
N SER A 603 -23.83 5.64 -20.73
CA SER A 603 -23.61 4.27 -20.28
C SER A 603 -22.39 3.62 -20.95
N PRO A 604 -21.72 2.68 -20.27
CA PRO A 604 -20.51 2.09 -20.79
C PRO A 604 -20.83 0.99 -21.83
N LEU A 605 -20.04 0.96 -22.90
CA LEU A 605 -20.05 -0.04 -23.95
C LEU A 605 -18.75 -0.83 -23.90
N LEU A 606 -18.83 -2.15 -23.95
CA LEU A 606 -17.71 -3.04 -24.21
C LEU A 606 -17.90 -3.68 -25.59
N VAL A 607 -16.91 -3.54 -26.45
CA VAL A 607 -16.87 -4.18 -27.77
C VAL A 607 -15.85 -5.30 -27.73
N VAL A 608 -16.27 -6.50 -28.13
CA VAL A 608 -15.44 -7.70 -28.19
C VAL A 608 -15.46 -8.22 -29.62
N ALA A 609 -14.38 -7.97 -30.35
CA ALA A 609 -14.18 -8.46 -31.71
C ALA A 609 -13.24 -9.66 -31.71
N VAL A 610 -13.69 -10.81 -32.21
CA VAL A 610 -12.95 -12.08 -32.21
C VAL A 610 -12.89 -12.70 -33.59
N ARG A 611 -11.85 -13.48 -33.87
CA ARG A 611 -11.79 -14.28 -35.10
C ARG A 611 -12.80 -15.43 -35.10
N ASP A 612 -12.90 -16.13 -33.96
CA ASP A 612 -13.66 -17.37 -33.82
C ASP A 612 -14.05 -17.63 -32.35
N ALA A 613 -14.83 -18.69 -32.11
CA ALA A 613 -15.29 -19.07 -30.77
C ALA A 613 -14.13 -19.47 -29.82
N ALA A 614 -13.02 -20.01 -30.34
CA ALA A 614 -11.87 -20.38 -29.52
C ALA A 614 -11.14 -19.13 -29.01
N ALA A 615 -10.99 -18.11 -29.85
CA ALA A 615 -10.45 -16.81 -29.46
C ALA A 615 -11.33 -16.12 -28.40
N LEU A 616 -12.67 -16.21 -28.53
CA LEU A 616 -13.59 -15.70 -27.51
C LEU A 616 -13.47 -16.44 -26.18
N ALA A 617 -13.35 -17.76 -26.19
CA ALA A 617 -13.14 -18.55 -24.97
C ALA A 617 -11.80 -18.21 -24.29
N ALA A 618 -10.73 -18.02 -25.07
CA ALA A 618 -9.42 -17.59 -24.55
C ALA A 618 -9.48 -16.18 -23.93
N LEU A 619 -10.27 -15.28 -24.50
CA LEU A 619 -10.51 -13.94 -23.97
C LEU A 619 -11.37 -13.97 -22.70
N ALA A 620 -12.41 -14.81 -22.66
CA ALA A 620 -13.29 -14.97 -21.50
C ALA A 620 -12.53 -15.38 -20.23
N GLY A 621 -11.53 -16.26 -20.36
CA GLY A 621 -10.67 -16.65 -19.24
C GLY A 621 -9.70 -15.57 -18.75
N LYS A 622 -9.69 -14.37 -19.36
CA LYS A 622 -8.69 -13.33 -19.09
C LYS A 622 -9.31 -11.97 -18.82
N LEU A 623 -10.25 -11.54 -19.65
CA LEU A 623 -10.86 -10.21 -19.59
C LEU A 623 -11.33 -9.82 -18.17
N PRO A 624 -11.91 -10.72 -17.34
CA PRO A 624 -12.29 -10.39 -15.97
C PRO A 624 -11.13 -9.94 -15.07
N HIS A 625 -9.90 -10.41 -15.35
CA HIS A 625 -8.68 -10.02 -14.63
C HIS A 625 -8.14 -8.64 -15.04
N TYR A 626 -8.69 -8.04 -16.11
CA TYR A 626 -8.30 -6.74 -16.64
C TYR A 626 -9.38 -5.67 -16.44
N GLY A 627 -10.15 -5.75 -15.34
CA GLY A 627 -11.21 -4.78 -15.03
C GLY A 627 -10.76 -3.31 -15.05
N GLY A 628 -9.51 -3.02 -14.69
CA GLY A 628 -8.94 -1.65 -14.73
C GLY A 628 -8.55 -1.15 -16.12
N ALA A 629 -8.57 -2.00 -17.15
CA ALA A 629 -8.19 -1.64 -18.51
C ALA A 629 -9.41 -1.09 -19.28
N SER A 630 -9.16 -0.16 -20.20
CA SER A 630 -10.13 0.27 -21.20
C SER A 630 -10.09 -0.61 -22.45
N TRP A 631 -8.96 -1.27 -22.72
CA TRP A 631 -8.79 -2.16 -23.86
C TRP A 631 -7.74 -3.23 -23.60
N LEU A 632 -7.86 -4.33 -24.34
CA LEU A 632 -6.96 -5.49 -24.32
C LEU A 632 -6.97 -6.19 -25.69
N THR A 633 -5.81 -6.66 -26.14
CA THR A 633 -5.66 -7.47 -27.35
C THR A 633 -5.13 -8.87 -27.02
N LEU A 634 -5.53 -9.86 -27.81
CA LEU A 634 -4.98 -11.21 -27.78
C LEU A 634 -4.18 -11.52 -29.05
N GLU A 635 -3.03 -12.14 -28.81
CA GLU A 635 -2.14 -12.69 -29.82
C GLU A 635 -1.77 -14.13 -29.45
N HIS A 636 -2.06 -15.07 -30.34
CA HIS A 636 -1.86 -16.50 -30.15
C HIS A 636 -2.47 -17.03 -28.83
N GLY A 637 -3.68 -16.58 -28.52
CA GLY A 637 -4.38 -16.90 -27.29
C GLY A 637 -3.71 -16.37 -26.02
N ARG A 638 -2.74 -15.44 -26.12
CA ARG A 638 -2.06 -14.74 -25.00
C ARG A 638 -2.39 -13.25 -25.02
N VAL A 639 -2.31 -12.58 -23.87
CA VAL A 639 -2.49 -11.11 -23.84
C VAL A 639 -1.31 -10.48 -24.54
N GLY A 640 -1.57 -9.76 -25.63
CA GLY A 640 -0.55 -9.03 -26.39
C GLY A 640 -0.29 -7.68 -25.72
N ALA A 641 -1.30 -6.81 -25.74
CA ALA A 641 -1.24 -5.49 -25.13
C ALA A 641 -2.55 -5.15 -24.39
N HIS A 642 -2.47 -4.23 -23.45
CA HIS A 642 -3.63 -3.68 -22.77
C HIS A 642 -3.32 -2.25 -22.29
N GLY A 643 -4.36 -1.47 -22.02
CA GLY A 643 -4.18 -0.10 -21.56
C GLY A 643 -5.47 0.58 -21.11
N THR A 644 -5.33 1.81 -20.63
CA THR A 644 -6.46 2.69 -20.31
C THR A 644 -6.47 3.81 -21.34
N TRP A 645 -7.66 4.24 -21.76
CA TRP A 645 -7.76 5.42 -22.61
C TRP A 645 -7.27 6.68 -21.87
N PRO A 646 -6.76 7.69 -22.58
CA PRO A 646 -6.53 9.00 -22.00
C PRO A 646 -7.84 9.59 -21.43
N ALA A 647 -7.72 10.36 -20.35
CA ALA A 647 -8.85 11.10 -19.81
C ALA A 647 -9.25 12.26 -20.73
N THR A 648 -10.55 12.52 -20.85
CA THR A 648 -11.08 13.66 -21.61
C THR A 648 -11.21 14.86 -20.68
N LEU A 649 -10.13 15.61 -20.51
CA LEU A 649 -10.07 16.65 -19.48
C LEU A 649 -10.92 17.88 -19.84
N ARG A 650 -11.50 18.49 -18.79
CA ARG A 650 -12.27 19.73 -18.93
C ARG A 650 -11.42 20.82 -19.58
N SER A 651 -11.96 21.38 -20.66
CA SER A 651 -11.36 22.49 -21.37
C SER A 651 -12.36 23.59 -21.68
N LEU A 652 -11.86 24.82 -21.78
CA LEU A 652 -12.63 26.01 -22.09
C LEU A 652 -12.00 26.71 -23.30
N THR A 653 -12.79 26.96 -24.34
CA THR A 653 -12.36 27.80 -25.46
C THR A 653 -12.26 29.25 -24.99
N VAL A 654 -11.17 29.92 -25.33
CA VAL A 654 -10.95 31.31 -24.95
C VAL A 654 -11.70 32.24 -25.90
N ASP A 655 -12.56 33.09 -25.35
CA ASP A 655 -13.23 34.14 -26.12
C ASP A 655 -12.21 35.24 -26.43
N THR A 656 -11.99 35.51 -27.70
CA THR A 656 -11.14 36.61 -28.13
C THR A 656 -12.03 37.68 -28.71
N ALA A 657 -12.13 38.83 -28.02
CA ALA A 657 -12.82 39.97 -28.56
C ALA A 657 -12.12 40.40 -29.87
N ALA A 658 -12.77 40.14 -31.01
CA ALA A 658 -12.42 40.81 -32.25
C ALA A 658 -12.81 42.28 -32.07
N ARG A 659 -11.83 43.18 -32.08
CA ARG A 659 -12.12 44.60 -32.25
C ARG A 659 -12.54 44.89 -33.67
#